data_AF-A0A954DDQ9-F1
#
_entry.id   AF-A0A954DDQ9-F1
#
_cell.length_a   1.000
_cell.length_b   1.000
_cell.length_c   1.000
_cell.angle_alpha   90.00
_cell.angle_beta   90.00
_cell.angle_gamma   90.00
#
_symmetry.space_group_name_H-M   'P 1'
#
loop_
_entity.id
_entity.type
_entity.pdbx_description
1 polymer ?
#
loop_
_entity_poly.entity_id
_entity_poly.type
_entity_poly.pdbx_seq_one_letter_code
_entity_poly.pdbx_strand_id
1 'polypeptide(L)'
;MLTFRRITGRRIVARRSSTARRVFVLLAVYALLACPRALHATDYYVDGLRGLDVPTNGTATQPWRTVAYAMAQAPVPPASTTHRILVAGGQDYVVDTTIVLRDRIFVVGDQGARPRFVPGGQRTIFRVGSTTTADVYGVDSVLVAGGDVAIDAGTVAGAAALQCIISNSEFRGQTIAAIRANYVGGDAQFFSLRNEFAFTSSGITVDARGRARIDVVVQGSTFLNTSNEAIVLVSNTVARTALLADTSRFVFCNRALRCDFAGGTQQRVLLDHCSMRDCYIAAIGLVVPGSVDFEMRDSSIMRSDAGIVIASSEPGGPSRLHLSRNVVDGSKTTGLDFTIDATSQVGKWTATFERNRWQECATNVVVRCRNQATLALDADRETSARSKGAGIRCELGAGATCAWTNAMVVQNKGQGVEVVGNGAFTASFSTIADHATAAAFDASSASNVRLDHCVFDNTFAPELKASSGTSLVWSSSKTVLYPGTGNKKLDPALVRPQYKLAPGSPCIDAGDPSLQNGPATDYEGDPRVVRTTAMIADLGADEFRTEGSTRTFGTPGFGDRSGIRPEVDLLIDSARIGTNVPLGLKNARGRTGVPALAAIVVFGLGEAAPIYDFDPVGGSGSMLFFDPLALPTVVPVTTGGTAMDTLPVPNVAGLVGGVFSAQWLVIALDANLQGYVTSDAIRIQVGR
;
A
#
# COMPACT_ATOMS: atom_id res chain seq x y z
N MET A 1 -7.91 44.51 -37.58
CA MET A 1 -6.46 44.38 -37.31
C MET A 1 -6.30 43.71 -35.95
N LEU A 2 -6.29 42.37 -35.92
CA LEU A 2 -5.84 41.53 -34.80
C LEU A 2 -5.85 40.09 -35.31
N THR A 3 -4.66 39.54 -35.47
CA THR A 3 -4.34 38.35 -36.24
C THR A 3 -4.34 37.13 -35.32
N PHE A 4 -5.24 36.17 -35.52
CA PHE A 4 -5.19 34.88 -34.84
C PHE A 4 -4.18 33.95 -35.54
N ARG A 5 -3.08 33.64 -34.84
CA ARG A 5 -2.08 32.67 -35.29
C ARG A 5 -2.53 31.26 -34.92
N ARG A 6 -2.67 30.41 -35.94
CA ARG A 6 -3.02 28.99 -35.90
C ARG A 6 -1.81 28.18 -35.38
N ILE A 7 -1.92 27.53 -34.22
CA ILE A 7 -0.97 26.48 -33.80
C ILE A 7 -1.64 25.13 -34.05
N THR A 8 -1.06 24.40 -35.00
CA THR A 8 -1.42 23.04 -35.41
C THR A 8 -0.88 21.99 -34.44
N GLY A 9 -1.75 21.04 -34.06
CA GLY A 9 -1.42 19.61 -34.08
C GLY A 9 -0.52 19.05 -32.99
N ARG A 10 -1.04 18.87 -31.77
CA ARG A 10 -0.65 17.74 -30.90
C ARG A 10 -1.89 16.96 -30.50
N ARG A 11 -2.02 15.73 -31.01
CA ARG A 11 -2.99 14.74 -30.51
C ARG A 11 -2.65 14.46 -29.04
N ILE A 12 -3.28 15.17 -28.12
CA ILE A 12 -3.37 14.72 -26.73
C ILE A 12 -4.31 13.51 -26.76
N VAL A 13 -3.72 12.32 -26.73
CA VAL A 13 -4.45 11.10 -26.36
C VAL A 13 -4.81 11.29 -24.90
N ALA A 14 -5.98 11.88 -24.64
CA ALA A 14 -6.55 11.93 -23.31
C ALA A 14 -6.77 10.48 -22.87
N ARG A 15 -5.84 9.94 -22.08
CA ARG A 15 -6.07 8.77 -21.26
C ARG A 15 -7.28 9.12 -20.39
N ARG A 16 -8.47 8.65 -20.76
CA ARG A 16 -9.66 8.71 -19.91
C ARG A 16 -9.29 8.04 -18.59
N SER A 17 -8.99 8.83 -17.56
CA SER A 17 -8.50 8.29 -16.30
C SER A 17 -9.64 7.50 -15.65
N SER A 18 -9.39 6.21 -15.40
CA SER A 18 -10.30 5.34 -14.65
C SER A 18 -10.57 5.88 -13.23
N THR A 19 -9.70 6.75 -12.73
CA THR A 19 -9.82 7.47 -11.46
C THR A 19 -11.08 8.33 -11.38
N ALA A 20 -11.43 9.10 -12.43
CA ALA A 20 -12.62 9.94 -12.40
C ALA A 20 -13.92 9.12 -12.30
N ARG A 21 -13.99 7.99 -12.99
CA ARG A 21 -15.16 7.09 -12.94
C ARG A 21 -15.28 6.36 -11.59
N ARG A 22 -14.15 6.06 -10.94
CA ARG A 22 -14.09 5.45 -9.59
C ARG A 22 -14.51 6.44 -8.50
N VAL A 23 -14.00 7.68 -8.57
CA VAL A 23 -14.38 8.77 -7.67
C VAL A 23 -15.87 9.05 -7.80
N PHE A 24 -16.45 8.98 -9.00
CA PHE A 24 -17.88 9.19 -9.20
C PHE A 24 -18.75 8.07 -8.60
N VAL A 25 -18.36 6.80 -8.72
CA VAL A 25 -19.10 5.68 -8.11
C VAL A 25 -18.98 5.70 -6.58
N LEU A 26 -17.79 5.97 -6.05
CA LEU A 26 -17.59 6.14 -4.60
C LEU A 26 -18.38 7.34 -4.06
N LEU A 27 -18.37 8.49 -4.74
CA LEU A 27 -19.17 9.66 -4.36
C LEU A 27 -20.68 9.39 -4.43
N ALA A 28 -21.15 8.62 -5.42
CA ALA A 28 -22.56 8.27 -5.53
C ALA A 28 -23.01 7.32 -4.41
N VAL A 29 -22.21 6.31 -4.07
CA VAL A 29 -22.48 5.41 -2.93
C VAL A 29 -22.41 6.18 -1.61
N TYR A 30 -21.44 7.09 -1.46
CA TYR A 30 -21.30 7.90 -0.25
C TYR A 30 -22.44 8.92 -0.10
N ALA A 31 -22.88 9.55 -1.19
CA ALA A 31 -24.04 10.46 -1.20
C ALA A 31 -25.35 9.72 -0.83
N LEU A 32 -25.47 8.45 -1.21
CA LEU A 32 -26.59 7.59 -0.80
C LEU A 32 -26.55 7.24 0.71
N LEU A 33 -25.36 7.18 1.32
CA LEU A 33 -25.19 6.85 2.74
C LEU A 33 -25.15 8.07 3.68
N ALA A 34 -24.81 9.27 3.19
CA ALA A 34 -24.56 10.46 4.00
C ALA A 34 -25.72 11.48 4.06
N CYS A 35 -26.82 11.25 3.33
CA CYS A 35 -27.98 12.16 3.38
C CYS A 35 -28.69 12.04 4.75
N PRO A 36 -28.99 13.17 5.45
CA PRO A 36 -29.70 13.12 6.73
C PRO A 36 -31.03 12.39 6.60
N ARG A 37 -31.32 11.54 7.59
CA ARG A 37 -32.44 10.58 7.63
C ARG A 37 -33.79 11.30 7.64
N ALA A 38 -34.27 11.75 6.49
CA ALA A 38 -35.72 11.84 6.31
C ALA A 38 -36.26 10.41 6.43
N LEU A 39 -37.26 10.20 7.28
CA LEU A 39 -38.03 8.95 7.30
C LEU A 39 -38.54 8.75 5.87
N HIS A 40 -38.02 7.75 5.17
CA HIS A 40 -38.54 7.40 3.86
C HIS A 40 -39.91 6.76 4.11
N ALA A 41 -40.90 7.06 3.27
CA ALA A 41 -42.26 6.53 3.40
C ALA A 41 -42.35 4.98 3.31
N THR A 42 -41.22 4.27 3.19
CA THR A 42 -41.10 2.84 2.93
C THR A 42 -40.07 2.15 3.84
N ASP A 43 -39.88 2.65 5.06
CA ASP A 43 -39.10 1.95 6.10
C ASP A 43 -39.98 0.95 6.86
N TYR A 44 -39.46 -0.26 7.05
CA TYR A 44 -40.08 -1.31 7.86
C TYR A 44 -39.32 -1.50 9.17
N TYR A 45 -40.00 -1.97 10.21
CA TYR A 45 -39.42 -2.05 11.56
C TYR A 45 -39.49 -3.46 12.13
N VAL A 46 -38.39 -3.87 12.78
CA VAL A 46 -38.26 -5.13 13.51
C VAL A 46 -37.80 -4.86 14.94
N ASP A 47 -38.50 -5.40 15.93
CA ASP A 47 -38.16 -5.35 17.36
C ASP A 47 -38.41 -6.74 17.97
N GLY A 48 -37.35 -7.41 18.42
CA GLY A 48 -37.43 -8.79 18.91
C GLY A 48 -38.23 -8.95 20.21
N LEU A 49 -38.37 -7.86 20.98
CA LEU A 49 -39.09 -7.83 22.26
C LEU A 49 -40.55 -7.38 22.10
N ARG A 50 -40.80 -6.36 21.28
CA ARG A 50 -42.13 -5.74 21.14
C ARG A 50 -42.91 -6.20 19.91
N GLY A 51 -42.22 -6.78 18.94
CA GLY A 51 -42.80 -7.12 17.65
C GLY A 51 -43.63 -8.40 17.65
N LEU A 52 -44.49 -8.51 16.64
CA LEU A 52 -45.26 -9.71 16.32
C LEU A 52 -45.20 -9.98 14.81
N ASP A 53 -44.97 -11.24 14.43
CA ASP A 53 -44.84 -11.66 13.03
C ASP A 53 -46.22 -11.93 12.40
N VAL A 54 -46.98 -10.85 12.16
CA VAL A 54 -48.26 -10.86 11.46
C VAL A 54 -48.24 -9.88 10.28
N PRO A 55 -49.02 -10.11 9.19
CA PRO A 55 -48.88 -9.32 7.96
C PRO A 55 -49.21 -7.83 8.11
N THR A 56 -50.02 -7.46 9.11
CA THR A 56 -50.43 -6.07 9.37
C THR A 56 -49.39 -5.24 10.11
N ASN A 57 -48.32 -5.87 10.62
CA ASN A 57 -47.22 -5.21 11.32
C ASN A 57 -46.15 -4.71 10.33
N GLY A 58 -45.00 -4.27 10.84
CA GLY A 58 -43.88 -3.72 10.08
C GLY A 58 -43.76 -2.20 10.16
N THR A 59 -44.63 -1.53 10.93
CA THR A 59 -44.56 -0.08 11.18
C THR A 59 -43.77 0.21 12.45
N ALA A 60 -43.34 1.46 12.65
CA ALA A 60 -42.61 1.87 13.86
C ALA A 60 -43.39 1.59 15.15
N THR A 61 -44.72 1.70 15.13
CA THR A 61 -45.60 1.46 16.28
C THR A 61 -46.03 0.00 16.43
N GLN A 62 -45.98 -0.78 15.35
CA GLN A 62 -46.31 -2.20 15.32
C GLN A 62 -45.23 -2.97 14.56
N PRO A 63 -44.02 -3.12 15.13
CA PRO A 63 -42.91 -3.77 14.44
C PRO A 63 -43.16 -5.27 14.26
N TRP A 64 -42.47 -5.86 13.29
CA TRP A 64 -42.33 -7.31 13.22
C TRP A 64 -41.38 -7.82 14.30
N ARG A 65 -41.46 -9.11 14.64
CA ARG A 65 -40.60 -9.72 15.66
C ARG A 65 -39.28 -10.18 15.08
N THR A 66 -39.30 -10.80 13.90
CA THR A 66 -38.12 -11.40 13.29
C THR A 66 -37.75 -10.77 11.96
N VAL A 67 -36.44 -10.71 11.67
CA VAL A 67 -35.92 -10.18 10.41
C VAL A 67 -36.25 -11.12 9.24
N ALA A 68 -36.26 -12.44 9.47
CA ALA A 68 -36.64 -13.43 8.46
C ALA A 68 -38.09 -13.20 7.98
N TYR A 69 -39.02 -12.96 8.91
CA TYR A 69 -40.40 -12.65 8.57
C TYR A 69 -40.51 -11.31 7.82
N ALA A 70 -39.85 -10.27 8.33
CA ALA A 70 -39.83 -8.96 7.68
C ALA A 70 -39.32 -9.02 6.24
N MET A 71 -38.25 -9.79 5.99
CA MET A 71 -37.69 -9.96 4.65
C MET A 71 -38.65 -10.71 3.73
N ALA A 72 -39.40 -11.69 4.23
CA ALA A 72 -40.42 -12.41 3.46
C ALA A 72 -41.66 -11.53 3.14
N GLN A 73 -42.08 -10.67 4.07
CA GLN A 73 -43.30 -9.87 3.91
C GLN A 73 -43.08 -8.52 3.21
N ALA A 74 -41.91 -7.91 3.36
CA ALA A 74 -41.64 -6.61 2.74
C ALA A 74 -41.82 -6.71 1.21
N PRO A 75 -42.58 -5.80 0.58
CA PRO A 75 -42.75 -5.79 -0.86
C PRO A 75 -41.41 -5.49 -1.55
N VAL A 76 -41.18 -6.13 -2.70
CA VAL A 76 -40.01 -5.84 -3.53
C VAL A 76 -40.14 -4.40 -4.03
N PRO A 77 -39.16 -3.53 -3.78
CA PRO A 77 -39.20 -2.17 -4.27
C PRO A 77 -39.09 -2.14 -5.82
N PRO A 78 -39.68 -1.12 -6.47
CA PRO A 78 -39.40 -0.83 -7.88
C PRO A 78 -37.91 -0.70 -8.18
N ALA A 79 -37.53 -0.90 -9.45
CA ALA A 79 -36.14 -0.85 -9.93
C ALA A 79 -35.45 0.53 -9.80
N SER A 80 -36.13 1.56 -9.31
CA SER A 80 -35.57 2.89 -9.03
C SER A 80 -35.39 3.18 -7.53
N THR A 81 -35.80 2.27 -6.65
CA THR A 81 -35.88 2.51 -5.20
C THR A 81 -35.24 1.37 -4.39
N THR A 82 -34.93 1.66 -3.13
CA THR A 82 -34.51 0.69 -2.12
C THR A 82 -35.43 0.78 -0.91
N HIS A 83 -35.69 -0.35 -0.26
CA HIS A 83 -36.39 -0.42 1.01
C HIS A 83 -35.40 -0.71 2.15
N ARG A 84 -35.78 -0.37 3.38
CA ARG A 84 -34.99 -0.64 4.57
C ARG A 84 -35.83 -1.38 5.60
N ILE A 85 -35.23 -2.37 6.23
CA ILE A 85 -35.72 -3.02 7.45
C ILE A 85 -34.85 -2.52 8.58
N LEU A 86 -35.41 -1.62 9.40
CA LEU A 86 -34.77 -1.05 10.58
C LEU A 86 -34.94 -2.01 11.75
N VAL A 87 -33.82 -2.52 12.27
CA VAL A 87 -33.79 -3.52 13.33
C VAL A 87 -33.41 -2.86 14.65
N ALA A 88 -34.27 -3.02 15.65
CA ALA A 88 -34.08 -2.45 16.97
C ALA A 88 -32.77 -2.92 17.61
N GLY A 89 -32.09 -1.96 18.24
CA GLY A 89 -30.80 -2.18 18.84
C GLY A 89 -30.80 -2.84 20.20
N GLY A 90 -29.64 -3.31 20.64
CA GLY A 90 -29.42 -3.77 22.03
C GLY A 90 -30.12 -5.07 22.41
N GLN A 91 -30.48 -5.88 21.42
CA GLN A 91 -31.16 -7.18 21.59
C GLN A 91 -30.41 -8.27 20.83
N ASP A 92 -30.49 -9.50 21.34
CA ASP A 92 -30.04 -10.71 20.64
C ASP A 92 -31.17 -11.26 19.75
N TYR A 93 -30.90 -11.42 18.47
CA TYR A 93 -31.76 -12.05 17.48
C TYR A 93 -31.22 -13.44 17.16
N VAL A 94 -31.85 -14.47 17.75
CA VAL A 94 -31.53 -15.87 17.45
C VAL A 94 -32.08 -16.22 16.07
N VAL A 95 -31.21 -16.68 15.18
CA VAL A 95 -31.53 -16.96 13.78
C VAL A 95 -31.70 -18.46 13.59
N ASP A 96 -32.95 -18.92 13.77
CA ASP A 96 -33.34 -20.33 13.62
C ASP A 96 -33.48 -20.74 12.15
N THR A 97 -33.69 -19.77 11.25
CA THR A 97 -33.74 -19.95 9.80
C THR A 97 -32.87 -18.90 9.10
N THR A 98 -32.10 -19.31 8.08
CA THR A 98 -31.26 -18.36 7.33
C THR A 98 -32.11 -17.24 6.73
N ILE A 99 -31.71 -16.00 6.97
CA ILE A 99 -32.36 -14.79 6.45
C ILE A 99 -31.95 -14.63 4.98
N VAL A 100 -32.88 -14.86 4.06
CA VAL A 100 -32.65 -14.71 2.62
C VAL A 100 -32.84 -13.24 2.23
N LEU A 101 -31.75 -12.51 1.99
CA LEU A 101 -31.78 -11.13 1.50
C LEU A 101 -32.45 -11.07 0.14
N ARG A 102 -33.26 -10.03 -0.09
CA ARG A 102 -34.01 -9.81 -1.33
C ARG A 102 -33.54 -8.54 -2.03
N ASP A 103 -33.76 -8.49 -3.35
CA ASP A 103 -33.32 -7.39 -4.19
C ASP A 103 -33.78 -6.03 -3.63
N ARG A 104 -32.82 -5.12 -3.46
CA ARG A 104 -32.95 -3.73 -3.02
C ARG A 104 -33.56 -3.54 -1.63
N ILE A 105 -33.54 -4.56 -0.79
CA ILE A 105 -33.92 -4.46 0.62
C ILE A 105 -32.67 -4.51 1.50
N PHE A 106 -32.48 -3.48 2.31
CA PHE A 106 -31.35 -3.37 3.24
C PHE A 106 -31.78 -3.72 4.66
N VAL A 107 -30.99 -4.51 5.37
CA VAL A 107 -31.13 -4.71 6.82
C VAL A 107 -30.25 -3.68 7.52
N VAL A 108 -30.84 -2.79 8.31
CA VAL A 108 -30.13 -1.68 8.95
C VAL A 108 -30.36 -1.73 10.46
N GLY A 109 -29.29 -1.95 11.21
CA GLY A 109 -29.34 -1.90 12.67
C GLY A 109 -29.32 -0.48 13.23
N ASP A 110 -29.78 -0.34 14.47
CA ASP A 110 -29.59 0.89 15.24
C ASP A 110 -28.09 1.12 15.53
N GLN A 111 -27.60 2.32 15.21
CA GLN A 111 -26.19 2.68 15.39
C GLN A 111 -25.81 2.96 16.84
N GLY A 112 -26.77 3.30 17.72
CA GLY A 112 -26.51 3.52 19.14
C GLY A 112 -26.28 2.21 19.91
N ALA A 113 -26.90 1.13 19.46
CA ALA A 113 -26.76 -0.20 20.02
C ALA A 113 -27.00 -1.24 18.91
N ARG A 114 -25.95 -1.80 18.30
CA ARG A 114 -26.14 -2.71 17.16
C ARG A 114 -27.03 -3.92 17.54
N PRO A 115 -27.99 -4.33 16.71
CA PRO A 115 -28.65 -5.62 16.88
C PRO A 115 -27.64 -6.75 16.74
N ARG A 116 -27.70 -7.74 17.64
CA ARG A 116 -26.77 -8.86 17.66
C ARG A 116 -27.45 -10.12 17.12
N PHE A 117 -26.99 -10.62 15.98
CA PHE A 117 -27.47 -11.87 15.39
C PHE A 117 -26.62 -13.04 15.85
N VAL A 118 -27.27 -14.08 16.36
CA VAL A 118 -26.64 -15.31 16.87
C VAL A 118 -27.27 -16.51 16.17
N PRO A 119 -26.48 -17.50 15.69
CA PRO A 119 -27.05 -18.67 15.01
C PRO A 119 -27.85 -19.55 15.97
N GLY A 120 -29.11 -19.86 15.62
CA GLY A 120 -29.94 -20.86 16.29
C GLY A 120 -29.66 -22.30 15.82
N GLY A 121 -28.42 -22.61 15.46
CA GLY A 121 -28.02 -23.87 14.81
C GLY A 121 -27.84 -23.78 13.29
N GLN A 122 -28.12 -22.62 12.68
CA GLN A 122 -27.84 -22.38 11.27
C GLN A 122 -26.34 -22.14 11.03
N ARG A 123 -25.83 -22.68 9.92
CA ARG A 123 -24.46 -22.40 9.46
C ARG A 123 -24.30 -20.97 8.94
N THR A 124 -25.37 -20.43 8.35
CA THR A 124 -25.38 -19.13 7.68
C THR A 124 -26.49 -18.25 8.24
N ILE A 125 -26.15 -17.02 8.64
CA ILE A 125 -27.12 -16.04 9.13
C ILE A 125 -27.85 -15.37 7.98
N PHE A 126 -27.12 -14.66 7.11
CA PHE A 126 -27.68 -14.01 5.93
C PHE A 126 -27.25 -14.73 4.66
N ARG A 127 -28.19 -14.98 3.75
CA ARG A 127 -27.91 -15.48 2.41
C ARG A 127 -28.47 -14.54 1.37
N VAL A 128 -27.69 -14.19 0.36
CA VAL A 128 -28.21 -13.46 -0.80
C VAL A 128 -29.12 -14.40 -1.61
N GLY A 129 -30.33 -13.94 -1.92
CA GLY A 129 -31.27 -14.70 -2.73
C GLY A 129 -30.74 -14.96 -4.15
N SER A 130 -31.18 -16.08 -4.75
CA SER A 130 -30.87 -16.40 -6.14
C SER A 130 -31.81 -15.65 -7.08
N THR A 131 -31.28 -14.78 -7.94
CA THR A 131 -32.05 -14.10 -8.98
C THR A 131 -31.22 -13.99 -10.27
N THR A 132 -31.91 -13.76 -11.38
CA THR A 132 -31.31 -13.58 -12.71
C THR A 132 -31.13 -12.11 -13.08
N THR A 133 -31.58 -11.18 -12.23
CA THR A 133 -31.61 -9.73 -12.48
C THR A 133 -30.43 -8.99 -11.83
N ALA A 134 -30.26 -7.72 -12.21
CA ALA A 134 -29.25 -6.85 -11.61
C ALA A 134 -29.76 -6.35 -10.25
N ASP A 135 -29.15 -6.88 -9.19
CA ASP A 135 -29.71 -6.79 -7.85
C ASP A 135 -28.75 -6.16 -6.85
N VAL A 136 -29.30 -5.41 -5.90
CA VAL A 136 -28.54 -4.74 -4.84
C VAL A 136 -28.97 -5.24 -3.48
N TYR A 137 -28.03 -5.80 -2.72
CA TYR A 137 -28.27 -6.32 -1.37
C TYR A 137 -27.43 -5.53 -0.37
N GLY A 138 -27.94 -5.34 0.84
CA GLY A 138 -27.08 -4.77 1.87
C GLY A 138 -27.45 -5.01 3.31
N VAL A 139 -26.42 -4.94 4.14
CA VAL A 139 -26.47 -5.09 5.59
C VAL A 139 -25.66 -3.95 6.19
N ASP A 140 -26.25 -3.17 7.07
CA ASP A 140 -25.61 -2.02 7.71
C ASP A 140 -25.80 -2.04 9.22
N SER A 141 -24.73 -1.71 9.96
CA SER A 141 -24.79 -1.48 11.40
C SER A 141 -25.27 -2.66 12.25
N VAL A 142 -24.88 -3.89 11.89
CA VAL A 142 -25.23 -5.10 12.66
C VAL A 142 -24.02 -5.70 13.37
N LEU A 143 -24.25 -6.48 14.42
CA LEU A 143 -23.27 -7.39 15.00
C LEU A 143 -23.69 -8.83 14.69
N VAL A 144 -22.82 -9.63 14.09
CA VAL A 144 -23.03 -11.07 13.90
C VAL A 144 -22.01 -11.86 14.71
N ALA A 145 -22.49 -12.63 15.68
CA ALA A 145 -21.65 -13.36 16.62
C ALA A 145 -21.83 -14.89 16.48
N GLY A 146 -20.72 -15.60 16.23
CA GLY A 146 -20.67 -17.04 16.05
C GLY A 146 -21.09 -17.52 14.65
N GLY A 147 -21.25 -18.83 14.52
CA GLY A 147 -21.66 -19.51 13.29
C GLY A 147 -20.51 -19.84 12.35
N ASP A 148 -20.81 -20.52 11.24
CA ASP A 148 -19.80 -20.82 10.23
C ASP A 148 -19.55 -19.62 9.33
N VAL A 149 -20.65 -19.05 8.81
CA VAL A 149 -20.65 -17.93 7.87
C VAL A 149 -21.68 -16.89 8.29
N ALA A 150 -21.28 -15.62 8.47
CA ALA A 150 -22.25 -14.58 8.76
C ALA A 150 -23.07 -14.21 7.52
N ILE A 151 -22.40 -13.92 6.40
CA ILE A 151 -23.05 -13.55 5.14
C ILE A 151 -22.55 -14.44 4.00
N ASP A 152 -23.46 -15.19 3.38
CA ASP A 152 -23.21 -16.01 2.20
C ASP A 152 -23.86 -15.34 0.98
N ALA A 153 -23.05 -14.76 0.09
CA ALA A 153 -23.55 -14.22 -1.17
C ALA A 153 -24.02 -15.32 -2.16
N GLY A 154 -23.92 -16.60 -1.77
CA GLY A 154 -24.43 -17.73 -2.52
C GLY A 154 -23.60 -18.05 -3.76
N THR A 155 -24.11 -19.00 -4.55
CA THR A 155 -23.63 -19.30 -5.91
C THR A 155 -24.50 -18.55 -6.90
N VAL A 156 -24.01 -17.43 -7.43
CA VAL A 156 -24.76 -16.67 -8.44
C VAL A 156 -24.29 -17.12 -9.83
N ALA A 157 -25.16 -17.83 -10.54
CA ALA A 157 -24.93 -18.25 -11.91
C ALA A 157 -25.70 -17.36 -12.88
N GLY A 158 -24.98 -16.61 -13.73
CA GLY A 158 -25.58 -15.88 -14.86
C GLY A 158 -26.28 -14.56 -14.53
N ALA A 159 -26.13 -14.00 -13.32
CA ALA A 159 -26.66 -12.66 -13.04
C ALA A 159 -25.86 -11.58 -13.79
N ALA A 160 -26.58 -10.59 -14.34
CA ALA A 160 -25.98 -9.55 -15.17
C ALA A 160 -25.19 -8.51 -14.37
N ALA A 161 -25.45 -8.32 -13.07
CA ALA A 161 -24.70 -7.45 -12.16
C ALA A 161 -25.17 -7.62 -10.69
N LEU A 162 -24.50 -8.45 -9.89
CA LEU A 162 -24.78 -8.53 -8.44
C LEU A 162 -24.03 -7.42 -7.70
N GLN A 163 -24.70 -6.68 -6.82
CA GLN A 163 -24.06 -5.76 -5.88
C GLN A 163 -24.39 -6.14 -4.43
N CYS A 164 -23.38 -6.41 -3.61
CA CYS A 164 -23.53 -6.65 -2.17
C CYS A 164 -22.78 -5.58 -1.39
N ILE A 165 -23.48 -4.85 -0.52
CA ILE A 165 -22.94 -3.73 0.28
C ILE A 165 -23.08 -4.05 1.76
N ILE A 166 -21.96 -4.17 2.44
CA ILE A 166 -21.91 -4.44 3.88
C ILE A 166 -21.16 -3.29 4.53
N SER A 167 -21.80 -2.59 5.46
CA SER A 167 -21.19 -1.43 6.10
C SER A 167 -21.37 -1.35 7.60
N ASN A 168 -20.43 -0.67 8.27
CA ASN A 168 -20.48 -0.33 9.70
C ASN A 168 -20.83 -1.51 10.62
N SER A 169 -20.54 -2.73 10.19
CA SER A 169 -20.97 -3.96 10.84
C SER A 169 -19.79 -4.67 11.50
N GLU A 170 -20.10 -5.56 12.43
CA GLU A 170 -19.11 -6.29 13.22
C GLU A 170 -19.38 -7.79 13.13
N PHE A 171 -18.32 -8.54 12.89
CA PHE A 171 -18.37 -9.99 12.71
C PHE A 171 -17.41 -10.63 13.70
N ARG A 172 -17.94 -11.44 14.62
CA ARG A 172 -17.16 -12.06 15.69
C ARG A 172 -17.32 -13.57 15.75
N GLY A 173 -16.21 -14.30 15.77
CA GLY A 173 -16.21 -15.72 16.10
C GLY A 173 -16.72 -16.66 15.00
N GLN A 174 -16.67 -16.26 13.72
CA GLN A 174 -17.05 -17.15 12.63
C GLN A 174 -16.00 -18.25 12.39
N THR A 175 -16.42 -19.50 12.27
CA THR A 175 -15.51 -20.66 12.16
C THR A 175 -14.99 -20.90 10.74
N ILE A 176 -15.66 -20.37 9.70
CA ILE A 176 -15.23 -20.48 8.30
C ILE A 176 -14.84 -19.11 7.74
N ALA A 177 -15.81 -18.20 7.60
CA ALA A 177 -15.58 -16.85 7.11
C ALA A 177 -16.67 -15.91 7.61
N ALA A 178 -16.37 -14.65 7.95
CA ALA A 178 -17.43 -13.70 8.21
C ALA A 178 -18.29 -13.49 6.95
N ILE A 179 -17.65 -13.24 5.81
CA ILE A 179 -18.36 -13.04 4.55
C ILE A 179 -17.80 -13.98 3.50
N ARG A 180 -18.68 -14.73 2.86
CA ARG A 180 -18.34 -15.65 1.77
C ARG A 180 -19.13 -15.30 0.52
N ALA A 181 -18.46 -15.30 -0.62
CA ALA A 181 -19.11 -15.20 -1.93
C ALA A 181 -18.53 -16.23 -2.88
N ASN A 182 -19.39 -17.02 -3.55
CA ASN A 182 -18.95 -17.98 -4.57
C ASN A 182 -19.58 -17.57 -5.91
N TYR A 183 -18.82 -17.00 -6.83
CA TYR A 183 -19.34 -16.54 -8.11
C TYR A 183 -19.10 -17.57 -9.21
N VAL A 184 -20.12 -17.85 -10.02
CA VAL A 184 -20.00 -18.76 -11.18
C VAL A 184 -20.52 -18.04 -12.42
N GLY A 185 -19.66 -17.22 -13.03
CA GLY A 185 -20.02 -16.32 -14.14
C GLY A 185 -20.75 -15.05 -13.71
N GLY A 186 -20.96 -14.13 -14.66
CA GLY A 186 -21.65 -12.84 -14.43
C GLY A 186 -20.75 -11.73 -13.88
N ASP A 187 -21.28 -10.51 -13.81
CA ASP A 187 -20.58 -9.38 -13.19
C ASP A 187 -21.02 -9.26 -11.73
N ALA A 188 -20.08 -9.07 -10.82
CA ALA A 188 -20.36 -8.88 -9.40
C ALA A 188 -19.48 -7.79 -8.78
N GLN A 189 -20.07 -7.05 -7.85
CA GLN A 189 -19.41 -6.04 -7.05
C GLN A 189 -19.70 -6.27 -5.57
N PHE A 190 -18.65 -6.31 -4.79
CA PHE A 190 -18.74 -6.54 -3.36
C PHE A 190 -18.09 -5.37 -2.63
N PHE A 191 -18.83 -4.74 -1.72
CA PHE A 191 -18.39 -3.59 -0.95
C PHE A 191 -18.43 -3.93 0.55
N SER A 192 -17.28 -3.83 1.21
CA SER A 192 -17.12 -3.95 2.67
C SER A 192 -16.58 -2.62 3.21
N LEU A 193 -17.44 -1.82 3.83
CA LEU A 193 -17.14 -0.44 4.22
C LEU A 193 -17.20 -0.27 5.75
N ARG A 194 -16.06 -0.02 6.39
CA ARG A 194 -15.95 0.25 7.83
C ARG A 194 -16.47 -0.90 8.69
N ASN A 195 -16.12 -2.12 8.31
CA ASN A 195 -16.50 -3.31 9.07
C ASN A 195 -15.38 -3.73 10.02
N GLU A 196 -15.75 -4.36 11.13
CA GLU A 196 -14.83 -5.00 12.06
C GLU A 196 -14.98 -6.52 11.95
N PHE A 197 -13.87 -7.23 11.75
CA PHE A 197 -13.80 -8.68 11.71
C PHE A 197 -12.89 -9.12 12.84
N ALA A 198 -13.41 -9.79 13.86
CA ALA A 198 -12.63 -10.15 15.04
C ALA A 198 -12.79 -11.62 15.41
N PHE A 199 -11.66 -12.31 15.65
CA PHE A 199 -11.64 -13.73 16.05
C PHE A 199 -12.35 -14.65 15.05
N THR A 200 -12.28 -14.32 13.77
CA THR A 200 -12.87 -15.11 12.68
C THR A 200 -11.82 -16.03 12.09
N SER A 201 -12.22 -17.17 11.53
CA SER A 201 -11.31 -17.99 10.73
C SER A 201 -10.80 -17.21 9.52
N SER A 202 -11.71 -16.71 8.68
CA SER A 202 -11.41 -15.74 7.62
C SER A 202 -12.33 -14.53 7.72
N GLY A 203 -11.88 -13.36 7.28
CA GLY A 203 -12.75 -12.18 7.20
C GLY A 203 -13.67 -12.26 5.97
N ILE A 204 -13.08 -12.08 4.80
CA ILE A 204 -13.79 -12.10 3.51
C ILE A 204 -13.20 -13.20 2.64
N THR A 205 -14.04 -14.08 2.09
CA THR A 205 -13.65 -15.11 1.12
C THR A 205 -14.48 -14.96 -0.14
N VAL A 206 -13.81 -14.73 -1.26
CA VAL A 206 -14.42 -14.67 -2.59
C VAL A 206 -13.80 -15.76 -3.46
N ASP A 207 -14.60 -16.74 -3.86
CA ASP A 207 -14.22 -17.77 -4.84
C ASP A 207 -14.94 -17.47 -6.15
N ALA A 208 -14.18 -17.24 -7.20
CA ALA A 208 -14.66 -16.82 -8.49
C ALA A 208 -14.36 -17.85 -9.58
N ARG A 209 -15.40 -18.29 -10.28
CA ARG A 209 -15.32 -19.30 -11.33
C ARG A 209 -16.11 -18.84 -12.56
N GLY A 210 -15.73 -19.33 -13.73
CA GLY A 210 -16.34 -18.98 -15.02
C GLY A 210 -15.95 -17.58 -15.52
N ARG A 211 -16.50 -17.19 -16.67
CA ARG A 211 -16.27 -15.86 -17.28
C ARG A 211 -17.03 -14.76 -16.53
N ALA A 212 -16.51 -14.39 -15.37
CA ALA A 212 -17.06 -13.32 -14.54
C ALA A 212 -16.22 -12.04 -14.61
N ARG A 213 -16.80 -10.92 -14.19
CA ARG A 213 -16.05 -9.75 -13.72
C ARG A 213 -16.36 -9.52 -12.26
N ILE A 214 -15.36 -9.52 -11.41
CA ILE A 214 -15.57 -9.35 -9.96
C ILE A 214 -14.73 -8.19 -9.47
N ASP A 215 -15.38 -7.17 -8.90
CA ASP A 215 -14.73 -6.06 -8.22
C ASP A 215 -15.03 -6.17 -6.71
N VAL A 216 -14.01 -6.42 -5.89
CA VAL A 216 -14.08 -6.45 -4.41
C VAL A 216 -13.49 -5.15 -3.89
N VAL A 217 -14.27 -4.40 -3.10
CA VAL A 217 -13.86 -3.14 -2.48
C VAL A 217 -13.97 -3.28 -0.97
N VAL A 218 -12.84 -3.10 -0.28
CA VAL A 218 -12.75 -3.09 1.18
C VAL A 218 -12.22 -1.74 1.60
N GLN A 219 -12.97 -0.99 2.42
CA GLN A 219 -12.56 0.36 2.78
C GLN A 219 -12.79 0.65 4.26
N GLY A 220 -11.78 1.13 4.96
CA GLY A 220 -11.90 1.53 6.37
C GLY A 220 -12.17 0.35 7.30
N SER A 221 -11.92 -0.88 6.87
CA SER A 221 -12.27 -2.08 7.64
C SER A 221 -11.09 -2.57 8.46
N THR A 222 -11.39 -3.14 9.64
CA THR A 222 -10.40 -3.69 10.57
C THR A 222 -10.56 -5.20 10.67
N PHE A 223 -9.47 -5.93 10.51
CA PHE A 223 -9.37 -7.37 10.69
C PHE A 223 -8.45 -7.65 11.87
N LEU A 224 -8.98 -8.29 12.90
CA LEU A 224 -8.31 -8.55 14.16
C LEU A 224 -8.33 -10.05 14.46
N ASN A 225 -7.15 -10.63 14.68
CA ASN A 225 -6.99 -12.00 15.13
C ASN A 225 -7.72 -13.02 14.23
N THR A 226 -7.45 -12.96 12.92
CA THR A 226 -8.00 -13.94 11.98
C THR A 226 -7.13 -15.19 11.93
N SER A 227 -7.70 -16.35 12.25
CA SER A 227 -6.89 -17.58 12.40
C SER A 227 -6.42 -18.15 11.06
N ASN A 228 -6.98 -17.73 9.94
CA ASN A 228 -6.50 -17.99 8.59
C ASN A 228 -6.23 -16.65 7.88
N GLU A 229 -6.82 -16.43 6.71
CA GLU A 229 -6.61 -15.21 5.94
C GLU A 229 -7.73 -14.17 6.17
N ALA A 230 -7.37 -12.91 6.39
CA ALA A 230 -8.35 -11.85 6.55
C ALA A 230 -9.14 -11.60 5.25
N ILE A 231 -8.47 -11.57 4.09
CA ILE A 231 -9.12 -11.55 2.78
C ILE A 231 -8.54 -12.67 1.91
N VAL A 232 -9.44 -13.48 1.33
CA VAL A 232 -9.13 -14.51 0.35
C VAL A 232 -9.87 -14.21 -0.95
N LEU A 233 -9.12 -14.13 -2.05
CA LEU A 233 -9.67 -13.99 -3.39
C LEU A 233 -9.13 -15.12 -4.27
N VAL A 234 -9.96 -16.10 -4.59
CA VAL A 234 -9.63 -17.20 -5.50
C VAL A 234 -10.34 -16.96 -6.83
N SER A 235 -9.66 -17.16 -7.96
CA SER A 235 -10.21 -16.91 -9.29
C SER A 235 -9.71 -17.93 -10.30
N ASN A 236 -10.53 -18.91 -10.66
CA ASN A 236 -10.08 -20.06 -11.45
C ASN A 236 -10.13 -19.85 -12.98
N THR A 237 -11.11 -19.10 -13.50
CA THR A 237 -11.37 -18.97 -14.96
C THR A 237 -11.93 -17.60 -15.36
N VAL A 238 -11.70 -16.59 -14.52
CA VAL A 238 -12.37 -15.29 -14.56
C VAL A 238 -11.75 -14.39 -15.63
N ALA A 239 -12.59 -13.65 -16.35
CA ALA A 239 -12.10 -12.70 -17.35
C ALA A 239 -11.37 -11.54 -16.67
N ARG A 240 -11.90 -11.06 -15.53
CA ARG A 240 -11.29 -10.00 -14.73
C ARG A 240 -11.67 -10.09 -13.25
N THR A 241 -10.69 -10.04 -12.37
CA THR A 241 -10.90 -9.89 -10.93
C THR A 241 -10.11 -8.69 -10.43
N ALA A 242 -10.75 -7.84 -9.64
CA ALA A 242 -10.13 -6.68 -9.02
C ALA A 242 -10.38 -6.68 -7.51
N LEU A 243 -9.33 -6.46 -6.72
CA LEU A 243 -9.41 -6.11 -5.31
C LEU A 243 -8.93 -4.68 -5.12
N LEU A 244 -9.71 -3.89 -4.40
CA LEU A 244 -9.32 -2.59 -3.86
C LEU A 244 -9.47 -2.64 -2.34
N ALA A 245 -8.36 -2.53 -1.61
CA ALA A 245 -8.39 -2.27 -0.18
C ALA A 245 -7.86 -0.87 0.10
N ASP A 246 -8.63 -0.02 0.78
CA ASP A 246 -8.26 1.36 1.12
C ASP A 246 -8.42 1.60 2.61
N THR A 247 -7.48 2.26 3.29
CA THR A 247 -7.60 2.61 4.73
C THR A 247 -7.96 1.43 5.64
N SER A 248 -7.50 0.23 5.32
CA SER A 248 -7.87 -1.00 6.04
C SER A 248 -6.73 -1.48 6.92
N ARG A 249 -7.09 -2.04 8.09
CA ARG A 249 -6.16 -2.46 9.14
C ARG A 249 -6.23 -3.96 9.34
N PHE A 250 -5.07 -4.61 9.45
CA PHE A 250 -4.95 -6.06 9.61
C PHE A 250 -3.98 -6.33 10.77
N VAL A 251 -4.45 -6.94 11.85
CA VAL A 251 -3.68 -7.09 13.09
C VAL A 251 -3.83 -8.51 13.62
N PHE A 252 -2.70 -9.17 13.91
CA PHE A 252 -2.65 -10.57 14.38
C PHE A 252 -3.35 -11.55 13.43
N CYS A 253 -3.29 -11.30 12.13
CA CYS A 253 -3.83 -12.21 11.12
C CYS A 253 -2.81 -13.30 10.80
N ASN A 254 -3.22 -14.52 10.47
CA ASN A 254 -2.28 -15.47 9.87
C ASN A 254 -1.75 -14.94 8.53
N ARG A 255 -2.66 -14.40 7.69
CA ARG A 255 -2.33 -13.60 6.52
C ARG A 255 -3.33 -12.46 6.31
N ALA A 256 -2.88 -11.25 5.98
CA ALA A 256 -3.81 -10.14 5.73
C ALA A 256 -4.54 -10.31 4.38
N LEU A 257 -3.81 -10.67 3.33
CA LEU A 257 -4.37 -10.87 2.00
C LEU A 257 -3.80 -12.11 1.32
N ARG A 258 -4.68 -12.95 0.77
CA ARG A 258 -4.34 -14.00 -0.19
C ARG A 258 -5.12 -13.82 -1.48
N CYS A 259 -4.41 -13.71 -2.60
CA CYS A 259 -5.03 -13.83 -3.92
C CYS A 259 -4.45 -15.04 -4.65
N ASP A 260 -5.33 -15.90 -5.14
CA ASP A 260 -4.98 -17.09 -5.91
C ASP A 260 -5.72 -17.01 -7.25
N PHE A 261 -5.02 -16.52 -8.27
CA PHE A 261 -5.55 -16.48 -9.63
C PHE A 261 -5.11 -17.77 -10.32
N ALA A 262 -5.98 -18.47 -11.04
CA ALA A 262 -5.63 -19.65 -11.84
C ALA A 262 -5.69 -19.38 -13.35
N GLY A 263 -5.97 -18.13 -13.75
CA GLY A 263 -6.05 -17.69 -15.14
C GLY A 263 -6.80 -16.36 -15.30
N GLY A 264 -6.87 -15.84 -16.53
CA GLY A 264 -7.62 -14.62 -16.88
C GLY A 264 -6.81 -13.59 -17.67
N THR A 265 -7.50 -12.65 -18.31
CA THR A 265 -6.85 -11.62 -19.14
C THR A 265 -6.42 -10.39 -18.36
N GLN A 266 -7.01 -10.11 -17.19
CA GLN A 266 -6.65 -8.95 -16.38
C GLN A 266 -6.97 -9.13 -14.90
N GLN A 267 -5.94 -9.31 -14.06
CA GLN A 267 -6.08 -9.30 -12.62
C GLN A 267 -5.53 -7.99 -12.04
N ARG A 268 -6.23 -7.39 -11.08
CA ARG A 268 -5.74 -6.18 -10.41
C ARG A 268 -5.91 -6.26 -8.91
N VAL A 269 -4.86 -5.91 -8.17
CA VAL A 269 -4.93 -5.78 -6.72
C VAL A 269 -4.35 -4.41 -6.37
N LEU A 270 -5.17 -3.55 -5.78
CA LEU A 270 -4.78 -2.22 -5.31
C LEU A 270 -4.95 -2.15 -3.80
N LEU A 271 -3.85 -1.90 -3.10
CA LEU A 271 -3.83 -1.60 -1.67
C LEU A 271 -3.40 -0.15 -1.49
N ASP A 272 -4.20 0.62 -0.79
CA ASP A 272 -3.96 2.05 -0.60
C ASP A 272 -4.14 2.40 0.88
N HIS A 273 -3.15 3.03 1.51
CA HIS A 273 -3.23 3.39 2.93
C HIS A 273 -3.63 2.22 3.83
N CYS A 274 -3.09 1.01 3.60
CA CYS A 274 -3.36 -0.16 4.43
C CYS A 274 -2.30 -0.32 5.51
N SER A 275 -2.68 -0.80 6.68
CA SER A 275 -1.73 -1.15 7.74
C SER A 275 -1.85 -2.63 8.10
N MET A 276 -0.74 -3.36 8.04
CA MET A 276 -0.67 -4.79 8.31
C MET A 276 0.36 -5.04 9.40
N ARG A 277 -0.05 -5.66 10.50
CA ARG A 277 0.78 -5.80 11.69
C ARG A 277 0.70 -7.20 12.28
N ASP A 278 1.86 -7.70 12.68
CA ASP A 278 2.00 -8.98 13.38
C ASP A 278 1.34 -10.14 12.61
N CYS A 279 1.52 -10.19 11.28
CA CYS A 279 0.97 -11.28 10.47
C CYS A 279 1.84 -12.54 10.61
N TYR A 280 1.26 -13.67 11.02
CA TYR A 280 2.04 -14.84 11.45
C TYR A 280 2.72 -15.63 10.31
N ILE A 281 2.20 -15.58 9.09
CA ILE A 281 2.77 -16.31 7.93
C ILE A 281 3.29 -15.31 6.89
N ALA A 282 2.41 -14.44 6.40
CA ALA A 282 2.77 -13.38 5.47
C ALA A 282 1.76 -12.25 5.60
N ALA A 283 2.12 -11.00 5.35
CA ALA A 283 1.09 -9.96 5.22
C ALA A 283 0.30 -10.16 3.91
N ILE A 284 1.01 -10.31 2.78
CA ILE A 284 0.40 -10.45 1.46
C ILE A 284 0.94 -11.72 0.79
N GLY A 285 0.04 -12.54 0.24
CA GLY A 285 0.38 -13.71 -0.58
C GLY A 285 -0.36 -13.67 -1.92
N LEU A 286 0.36 -13.55 -3.03
CA LEU A 286 -0.19 -13.54 -4.38
C LEU A 286 0.32 -14.76 -5.16
N VAL A 287 -0.60 -15.56 -5.70
CA VAL A 287 -0.31 -16.66 -6.64
C VAL A 287 -0.90 -16.27 -7.99
N VAL A 288 -0.03 -16.09 -8.99
CA VAL A 288 -0.33 -15.37 -10.24
C VAL A 288 0.24 -16.09 -11.47
N PRO A 289 -0.44 -17.10 -12.01
CA PRO A 289 -0.11 -17.79 -13.26
C PRO A 289 -0.56 -17.00 -14.50
N GLY A 290 -0.76 -15.68 -14.38
CA GLY A 290 -1.29 -14.84 -15.46
C GLY A 290 -0.86 -13.38 -15.30
N SER A 291 -1.36 -12.51 -16.18
CA SER A 291 -1.10 -11.07 -16.09
C SER A 291 -1.79 -10.47 -14.86
N VAL A 292 -1.00 -9.82 -13.99
CA VAL A 292 -1.48 -9.11 -12.81
C VAL A 292 -0.91 -7.69 -12.76
N ASP A 293 -1.75 -6.75 -12.38
CA ASP A 293 -1.38 -5.38 -12.00
C ASP A 293 -1.55 -5.27 -10.47
N PHE A 294 -0.45 -5.45 -9.74
CA PHE A 294 -0.43 -5.27 -8.29
C PHE A 294 0.17 -3.91 -7.95
N GLU A 295 -0.59 -3.13 -7.22
CA GLU A 295 -0.29 -1.75 -6.84
C GLU A 295 -0.49 -1.61 -5.34
N MET A 296 0.54 -1.18 -4.61
CA MET A 296 0.46 -0.92 -3.18
C MET A 296 1.03 0.46 -2.90
N ARG A 297 0.25 1.31 -2.24
CA ARG A 297 0.63 2.69 -1.96
C ARG A 297 0.41 3.07 -0.52
N ASP A 298 1.29 3.91 0.01
CA ASP A 298 1.11 4.57 1.30
C ASP A 298 0.78 3.60 2.44
N SER A 299 1.31 2.38 2.36
CA SER A 299 0.91 1.27 3.23
C SER A 299 2.07 0.76 4.09
N SER A 300 1.77 0.20 5.25
CA SER A 300 2.77 -0.33 6.19
C SER A 300 2.59 -1.82 6.46
N ILE A 301 3.71 -2.53 6.58
CA ILE A 301 3.79 -3.92 7.04
C ILE A 301 4.79 -3.97 8.19
N MET A 302 4.32 -4.30 9.39
CA MET A 302 5.12 -4.27 10.61
C MET A 302 5.13 -5.64 11.29
N ARG A 303 6.31 -6.16 11.61
CA ARG A 303 6.53 -7.35 12.47
C ARG A 303 5.83 -8.64 12.01
N SER A 304 5.62 -8.78 10.71
CA SER A 304 5.10 -10.02 10.11
C SER A 304 6.17 -11.10 10.00
N ASP A 305 5.81 -12.35 9.71
CA ASP A 305 6.81 -13.36 9.37
C ASP A 305 7.45 -13.05 8.01
N ALA A 306 6.67 -13.14 6.93
CA ALA A 306 6.99 -12.52 5.64
C ALA A 306 6.16 -11.24 5.41
N GLY A 307 6.69 -10.27 4.67
CA GLY A 307 5.94 -9.09 4.25
C GLY A 307 5.06 -9.40 3.04
N ILE A 308 5.64 -9.34 1.84
CA ILE A 308 4.95 -9.58 0.57
C ILE A 308 5.53 -10.83 -0.07
N VAL A 309 4.69 -11.82 -0.40
CA VAL A 309 5.08 -13.03 -1.13
C VAL A 309 4.33 -13.08 -2.45
N ILE A 310 5.05 -13.10 -3.56
CA ILE A 310 4.48 -13.22 -4.91
C ILE A 310 5.08 -14.45 -5.57
N ALA A 311 4.23 -15.37 -6.02
CA ALA A 311 4.60 -16.56 -6.76
C ALA A 311 3.90 -16.56 -8.13
N SER A 312 4.68 -16.56 -9.20
CA SER A 312 4.21 -16.60 -10.60
C SER A 312 4.77 -17.84 -11.29
N SER A 313 3.93 -18.65 -11.95
CA SER A 313 4.38 -19.87 -12.64
C SER A 313 4.38 -19.80 -14.17
N GLU A 314 3.54 -18.96 -14.81
CA GLU A 314 3.52 -18.75 -16.27
C GLU A 314 2.76 -17.44 -16.62
N PRO A 315 3.35 -16.25 -16.54
CA PRO A 315 2.60 -15.04 -16.84
C PRO A 315 2.25 -15.01 -18.35
N GLY A 316 1.00 -15.34 -18.70
CA GLY A 316 0.47 -15.27 -20.08
C GLY A 316 0.38 -13.86 -20.68
N GLY A 317 1.03 -12.88 -20.07
CA GLY A 317 1.09 -11.48 -20.46
C GLY A 317 2.02 -10.68 -19.55
N PRO A 318 2.27 -9.39 -19.84
CA PRO A 318 3.09 -8.55 -18.98
C PRO A 318 2.41 -8.38 -17.62
N SER A 319 3.17 -8.54 -16.54
CA SER A 319 2.71 -8.29 -15.17
C SER A 319 3.45 -7.09 -14.58
N ARG A 320 2.74 -6.32 -13.76
CA ARG A 320 3.26 -5.12 -13.11
C ARG A 320 3.14 -5.24 -11.60
N LEU A 321 4.24 -4.93 -10.93
CA LEU A 321 4.33 -4.68 -9.50
C LEU A 321 4.65 -3.19 -9.33
N HIS A 322 3.85 -2.43 -8.60
CA HIS A 322 4.13 -1.03 -8.32
C HIS A 322 3.92 -0.77 -6.84
N LEU A 323 5.03 -0.61 -6.11
CA LEU A 323 5.00 -0.23 -4.70
C LEU A 323 5.42 1.24 -4.61
N SER A 324 4.63 2.09 -3.97
CA SER A 324 5.03 3.48 -3.72
C SER A 324 4.76 3.94 -2.28
N ARG A 325 5.75 4.55 -1.63
CA ARG A 325 5.65 5.10 -0.26
C ARG A 325 5.20 4.06 0.75
N ASN A 326 5.77 2.86 0.71
CA ASN A 326 5.47 1.80 1.67
C ASN A 326 6.60 1.60 2.68
N VAL A 327 6.24 1.13 3.86
CA VAL A 327 7.19 0.71 4.90
C VAL A 327 6.99 -0.78 5.17
N VAL A 328 8.08 -1.54 5.13
CA VAL A 328 8.14 -2.94 5.59
C VAL A 328 9.20 -3.04 6.68
N ASP A 329 8.77 -3.28 7.91
CA ASP A 329 9.64 -3.29 9.09
C ASP A 329 9.53 -4.59 9.86
N GLY A 330 10.68 -5.14 10.25
CA GLY A 330 10.75 -6.19 11.27
C GLY A 330 10.24 -7.55 10.81
N SER A 331 10.20 -7.83 9.50
CA SER A 331 9.79 -9.14 9.00
C SER A 331 10.77 -10.24 9.43
N LYS A 332 10.28 -11.33 10.00
CA LYS A 332 11.14 -12.40 10.56
C LYS A 332 11.91 -13.17 9.49
N THR A 333 11.35 -13.34 8.29
CA THR A 333 11.96 -14.10 7.18
C THR A 333 12.35 -13.17 6.03
N THR A 334 11.36 -12.58 5.36
CA THR A 334 11.57 -11.70 4.20
C THR A 334 10.64 -10.49 4.21
N GLY A 335 11.13 -9.33 3.79
CA GLY A 335 10.27 -8.16 3.57
C GLY A 335 9.45 -8.30 2.28
N LEU A 336 10.11 -8.60 1.17
CA LEU A 336 9.53 -8.97 -0.12
C LEU A 336 10.18 -10.27 -0.58
N ASP A 337 9.38 -11.28 -0.90
CA ASP A 337 9.78 -12.51 -1.58
C ASP A 337 9.03 -12.58 -2.92
N PHE A 338 9.79 -12.51 -3.99
CA PHE A 338 9.27 -12.44 -5.34
C PHE A 338 9.83 -13.59 -6.18
N THR A 339 9.00 -14.59 -6.43
CA THR A 339 9.38 -15.81 -7.14
C THR A 339 8.64 -15.90 -8.48
N ILE A 340 9.40 -15.89 -9.58
CA ILE A 340 8.94 -16.19 -10.94
C ILE A 340 9.58 -17.51 -11.38
N ASP A 341 8.74 -18.50 -11.63
CA ASP A 341 9.07 -19.67 -12.44
C ASP A 341 8.44 -19.44 -13.82
N ALA A 342 9.19 -19.54 -14.92
CA ALA A 342 8.64 -19.36 -16.28
C ALA A 342 9.09 -20.53 -17.15
N THR A 343 8.24 -21.53 -17.36
CA THR A 343 8.62 -22.81 -17.98
C THR A 343 8.78 -22.74 -19.51
N SER A 344 8.03 -21.88 -20.21
CA SER A 344 7.87 -21.98 -21.67
C SER A 344 7.81 -20.66 -22.47
N GLN A 345 7.68 -19.51 -21.80
CA GLN A 345 7.62 -18.18 -22.43
C GLN A 345 8.44 -17.17 -21.62
N VAL A 346 8.94 -16.11 -22.29
CA VAL A 346 9.58 -14.97 -21.61
C VAL A 346 8.53 -14.21 -20.82
N GLY A 347 8.35 -14.61 -19.56
CA GLY A 347 7.54 -13.87 -18.61
C GLY A 347 8.23 -12.55 -18.28
N LYS A 348 7.68 -11.44 -18.77
CA LYS A 348 8.20 -10.10 -18.47
C LYS A 348 7.43 -9.51 -17.29
N TRP A 349 8.12 -9.38 -16.16
CA TRP A 349 7.66 -8.62 -15.02
C TRP A 349 8.37 -7.27 -14.97
N THR A 350 7.61 -6.22 -14.69
CA THR A 350 8.15 -4.91 -14.35
C THR A 350 7.71 -4.57 -12.95
N ALA A 351 8.67 -4.42 -12.05
CA ALA A 351 8.43 -3.86 -10.73
C ALA A 351 8.95 -2.43 -10.68
N THR A 352 8.16 -1.52 -10.13
CA THR A 352 8.60 -0.16 -9.83
C THR A 352 8.45 0.04 -8.32
N PHE A 353 9.52 0.49 -7.68
CA PHE A 353 9.56 0.83 -6.28
C PHE A 353 9.82 2.32 -6.13
N GLU A 354 8.83 3.07 -5.69
CA GLU A 354 8.95 4.51 -5.43
C GLU A 354 8.90 4.82 -3.94
N ARG A 355 9.99 5.28 -3.34
CA ARG A 355 10.06 5.70 -1.92
C ARG A 355 9.65 4.60 -0.93
N ASN A 356 10.10 3.37 -1.14
CA ASN A 356 9.79 2.27 -0.25
C ASN A 356 10.92 2.03 0.74
N ARG A 357 10.59 1.77 2.01
CA ARG A 357 11.57 1.49 3.05
C ARG A 357 11.41 0.07 3.54
N TRP A 358 12.45 -0.74 3.41
CA TRP A 358 12.55 -2.05 4.03
C TRP A 358 13.60 -1.99 5.14
N GLN A 359 13.20 -2.34 6.35
CA GLN A 359 14.11 -2.30 7.48
C GLN A 359 13.89 -3.45 8.47
N GLU A 360 14.94 -3.80 9.20
CA GLU A 360 14.99 -4.82 10.26
C GLU A 360 14.37 -6.19 9.89
N CYS A 361 14.21 -6.45 8.59
CA CYS A 361 13.79 -7.73 8.06
C CYS A 361 14.97 -8.71 8.12
N ALA A 362 14.76 -10.04 8.21
CA ALA A 362 15.87 -10.97 8.12
C ALA A 362 16.55 -10.91 6.73
N THR A 363 15.77 -10.86 5.65
CA THR A 363 16.23 -10.41 4.32
C THR A 363 15.23 -9.38 3.80
N ASN A 364 15.65 -8.23 3.28
CA ASN A 364 14.66 -7.23 2.87
C ASN A 364 13.93 -7.67 1.61
N VAL A 365 14.70 -8.01 0.57
CA VAL A 365 14.15 -8.40 -0.73
C VAL A 365 14.80 -9.70 -1.20
N VAL A 366 13.98 -10.66 -1.60
CA VAL A 366 14.40 -11.89 -2.26
C VAL A 366 13.72 -11.96 -3.61
N VAL A 367 14.53 -12.13 -4.66
CA VAL A 367 14.07 -12.33 -6.02
C VAL A 367 14.52 -13.71 -6.47
N ARG A 368 13.58 -14.54 -6.91
CA ARG A 368 13.88 -15.83 -7.54
C ARG A 368 13.33 -15.80 -8.95
N CYS A 369 14.20 -15.81 -9.95
CA CYS A 369 13.79 -15.87 -11.35
C CYS A 369 14.36 -17.14 -11.94
N ARG A 370 13.51 -18.11 -12.30
CA ARG A 370 13.95 -19.36 -12.93
C ARG A 370 13.71 -19.30 -14.44
N ASN A 371 14.50 -20.09 -15.18
CA ASN A 371 14.41 -20.21 -16.64
C ASN A 371 14.50 -18.84 -17.35
N GLN A 372 13.70 -18.55 -18.38
CA GLN A 372 13.77 -17.32 -19.18
C GLN A 372 13.01 -16.12 -18.58
N ALA A 373 12.81 -16.07 -17.27
CA ALA A 373 12.09 -14.97 -16.61
C ALA A 373 12.89 -13.66 -16.66
N THR A 374 12.23 -12.55 -16.97
CA THR A 374 12.84 -11.20 -16.95
C THR A 374 12.15 -10.33 -15.91
N LEU A 375 12.93 -9.79 -14.98
CA LEU A 375 12.49 -8.86 -13.96
C LEU A 375 13.28 -7.56 -14.06
N ALA A 376 12.59 -6.46 -14.38
CA ALA A 376 13.13 -5.12 -14.22
C ALA A 376 12.61 -4.56 -12.88
N LEU A 377 13.49 -4.28 -11.94
CA LEU A 377 13.18 -3.51 -10.73
C LEU A 377 13.69 -2.08 -10.93
N ASP A 378 12.78 -1.16 -11.13
CA ASP A 378 13.10 0.26 -11.15
C ASP A 378 12.87 0.83 -9.76
N ALA A 379 13.94 1.08 -9.01
CA ALA A 379 13.88 1.71 -7.69
C ALA A 379 13.86 3.23 -7.84
N ASP A 380 12.97 3.76 -8.68
CA ASP A 380 12.80 5.19 -8.89
C ASP A 380 12.32 5.83 -7.59
N ARG A 381 13.25 6.46 -6.88
CA ARG A 381 13.06 7.18 -5.61
C ARG A 381 13.14 6.31 -4.34
N GLU A 382 13.84 6.85 -3.36
CA GLU A 382 14.12 6.47 -1.97
C GLU A 382 13.76 5.06 -1.57
N THR A 383 14.34 4.10 -2.29
CA THR A 383 14.22 2.69 -1.96
C THR A 383 15.43 2.32 -1.11
N SER A 384 15.21 2.19 0.21
CA SER A 384 16.26 1.85 1.18
C SER A 384 16.03 0.47 1.78
N ALA A 385 17.07 -0.35 1.85
CA ALA A 385 17.03 -1.70 2.40
C ALA A 385 18.07 -1.87 3.53
N ARG A 386 17.59 -2.05 4.79
CA ARG A 386 18.40 -2.30 6.01
C ARG A 386 17.96 -3.58 6.74
N SER A 387 18.62 -4.71 6.56
CA SER A 387 18.20 -6.01 7.12
C SER A 387 19.11 -6.51 8.25
N LYS A 388 18.61 -7.52 8.97
CA LYS A 388 19.37 -8.34 9.92
C LYS A 388 20.22 -9.42 9.22
N GLY A 389 20.05 -9.63 7.93
CA GLY A 389 20.78 -10.58 7.09
C GLY A 389 21.20 -9.93 5.78
N ALA A 390 20.92 -10.54 4.63
CA ALA A 390 21.20 -9.92 3.33
C ALA A 390 20.24 -8.76 3.05
N GLY A 391 20.72 -7.67 2.46
CA GLY A 391 19.85 -6.58 2.02
C GLY A 391 18.95 -7.08 0.91
N ILE A 392 19.56 -7.51 -0.19
CA ILE A 392 18.85 -8.10 -1.31
C ILE A 392 19.51 -9.38 -1.79
N ARG A 393 18.70 -10.40 -2.09
CA ARG A 393 19.16 -11.69 -2.61
C ARG A 393 18.48 -11.99 -3.95
N CYS A 394 19.26 -12.26 -4.98
CA CYS A 394 18.80 -12.68 -6.31
C CYS A 394 19.23 -14.12 -6.60
N GLU A 395 18.28 -15.01 -6.84
CA GLU A 395 18.49 -16.39 -7.27
C GLU A 395 18.03 -16.52 -8.72
N LEU A 396 18.98 -16.50 -9.66
CA LEU A 396 18.71 -16.41 -11.09
C LEU A 396 19.09 -17.72 -11.82
N GLY A 397 18.08 -18.39 -12.37
CA GLY A 397 18.26 -19.55 -13.24
C GLY A 397 18.87 -19.18 -14.59
N ALA A 398 19.30 -20.19 -15.35
CA ALA A 398 19.86 -19.97 -16.69
C ALA A 398 18.84 -19.28 -17.61
N GLY A 399 19.26 -18.17 -18.24
CA GLY A 399 18.41 -17.35 -19.11
C GLY A 399 17.57 -16.31 -18.37
N ALA A 400 17.55 -16.30 -17.03
CA ALA A 400 16.82 -15.31 -16.26
C ALA A 400 17.57 -13.98 -16.29
N THR A 401 16.85 -12.86 -16.25
CA THR A 401 17.46 -11.54 -16.13
C THR A 401 16.83 -10.74 -15.00
N CYS A 402 17.67 -10.05 -14.22
CA CYS A 402 17.25 -9.14 -13.16
C CYS A 402 18.03 -7.83 -13.29
N ALA A 403 17.34 -6.71 -13.43
CA ALA A 403 17.98 -5.40 -13.60
C ALA A 403 17.47 -4.42 -12.54
N TRP A 404 18.39 -3.77 -11.82
CA TRP A 404 18.11 -2.74 -10.81
C TRP A 404 18.71 -1.42 -11.20
N THR A 405 18.00 -0.34 -10.88
CA THR A 405 18.44 1.02 -11.17
C THR A 405 18.03 1.95 -10.02
N ASN A 406 18.87 2.91 -9.65
CA ASN A 406 18.60 3.92 -8.62
C ASN A 406 18.37 3.36 -7.20
N ALA A 407 19.04 2.25 -6.84
CA ALA A 407 18.82 1.60 -5.54
C ALA A 407 19.82 2.05 -4.45
N MET A 408 19.34 2.15 -3.21
CA MET A 408 20.17 2.36 -2.03
C MET A 408 20.08 1.16 -1.08
N VAL A 409 21.18 0.42 -0.94
CA VAL A 409 21.24 -0.80 -0.11
C VAL A 409 22.26 -0.57 0.98
N VAL A 410 21.82 -0.34 2.22
CA VAL A 410 22.70 0.21 3.27
C VAL A 410 22.45 -0.42 4.64
N GLN A 411 23.47 -0.45 5.51
CA GLN A 411 23.32 -0.86 6.92
C GLN A 411 22.82 -2.29 7.17
N ASN A 412 22.92 -3.19 6.18
CA ASN A 412 22.57 -4.60 6.37
C ASN A 412 23.58 -5.30 7.30
N LYS A 413 23.09 -6.17 8.20
CA LYS A 413 24.00 -6.93 9.08
C LYS A 413 24.75 -8.03 8.33
N GLY A 414 24.17 -8.60 7.27
CA GLY A 414 24.80 -9.57 6.36
C GLY A 414 25.37 -8.90 5.10
N GLN A 415 25.22 -9.54 3.93
CA GLN A 415 25.58 -8.95 2.64
C GLN A 415 24.69 -7.75 2.30
N GLY A 416 25.21 -6.78 1.53
CA GLY A 416 24.34 -5.79 0.90
C GLY A 416 23.48 -6.44 -0.18
N VAL A 417 24.14 -6.96 -1.22
CA VAL A 417 23.52 -7.68 -2.33
C VAL A 417 24.18 -9.04 -2.51
N GLU A 418 23.38 -10.09 -2.64
CA GLU A 418 23.81 -11.46 -2.94
C GLU A 418 23.17 -11.90 -4.28
N VAL A 419 23.98 -12.31 -5.24
CA VAL A 419 23.53 -12.85 -6.54
C VAL A 419 24.04 -14.27 -6.71
N VAL A 420 23.10 -15.19 -6.94
CA VAL A 420 23.35 -16.64 -7.06
C VAL A 420 22.75 -17.16 -8.36
N GLY A 421 23.48 -18.01 -9.07
CA GLY A 421 23.00 -18.75 -10.23
C GLY A 421 23.55 -18.26 -11.58
N ASN A 422 22.97 -18.73 -12.68
CA ASN A 422 23.51 -18.53 -14.04
C ASN A 422 22.76 -17.48 -14.87
N GLY A 423 21.82 -16.76 -14.27
CA GLY A 423 21.13 -15.66 -14.93
C GLY A 423 21.96 -14.38 -15.01
N ALA A 424 21.49 -13.43 -15.82
CA ALA A 424 22.09 -12.11 -15.94
C ALA A 424 21.57 -11.18 -14.83
N PHE A 425 22.48 -10.55 -14.09
CA PHE A 425 22.15 -9.49 -13.15
C PHE A 425 22.76 -8.17 -13.61
N THR A 426 22.00 -7.08 -13.56
CA THR A 426 22.50 -5.73 -13.80
C THR A 426 22.09 -4.83 -12.65
N ALA A 427 23.02 -4.07 -12.08
CA ALA A 427 22.69 -2.94 -11.20
C ALA A 427 23.30 -1.67 -11.78
N SER A 428 22.52 -0.59 -11.80
CA SER A 428 22.98 0.71 -12.24
C SER A 428 22.61 1.85 -11.30
N PHE A 429 23.43 2.90 -11.25
CA PHE A 429 23.17 4.11 -10.43
C PHE A 429 22.80 3.78 -8.99
N SER A 430 23.58 2.92 -8.34
CA SER A 430 23.21 2.34 -7.04
C SER A 430 24.29 2.57 -5.99
N THR A 431 23.90 2.82 -4.75
CA THR A 431 24.81 2.97 -3.60
C THR A 431 24.64 1.77 -2.67
N ILE A 432 25.74 1.07 -2.38
CA ILE A 432 25.76 -0.15 -1.57
C ILE A 432 26.83 0.03 -0.48
N ALA A 433 26.42 0.27 0.77
CA ALA A 433 27.33 0.76 1.81
C ALA A 433 27.03 0.28 3.24
N ASP A 434 28.07 0.30 4.09
CA ASP A 434 28.03 0.01 5.53
C ASP A 434 27.37 -1.34 5.91
N HIS A 435 27.87 -2.45 5.38
CA HIS A 435 27.37 -3.80 5.69
C HIS A 435 28.26 -4.53 6.71
N ALA A 436 27.67 -5.02 7.81
CA ALA A 436 28.42 -5.30 9.03
C ALA A 436 29.32 -6.55 9.01
N THR A 437 29.03 -7.57 8.21
CA THR A 437 29.73 -8.88 8.33
C THR A 437 30.15 -9.52 7.02
N ALA A 438 29.84 -8.92 5.87
CA ALA A 438 30.11 -9.50 4.57
C ALA A 438 30.44 -8.46 3.49
N ALA A 439 30.70 -8.94 2.28
CA ALA A 439 30.87 -8.07 1.13
C ALA A 439 29.62 -7.21 0.92
N ALA A 440 29.83 -5.99 0.43
CA ALA A 440 28.73 -5.14 0.02
C ALA A 440 27.97 -5.79 -1.14
N PHE A 441 28.70 -6.43 -2.04
CA PHE A 441 28.14 -7.19 -3.16
C PHE A 441 28.83 -8.56 -3.29
N ASP A 442 28.06 -9.63 -3.30
CA ASP A 442 28.54 -11.01 -3.49
C ASP A 442 27.91 -11.61 -4.75
N ALA A 443 28.74 -11.84 -5.77
CA ALA A 443 28.42 -12.52 -7.01
C ALA A 443 29.43 -13.64 -7.31
N SER A 444 30.03 -14.21 -6.27
CA SER A 444 31.04 -15.26 -6.41
C SER A 444 30.55 -16.51 -7.15
N SER A 445 29.24 -16.75 -7.14
CA SER A 445 28.58 -17.86 -7.85
C SER A 445 27.82 -17.46 -9.11
N ALA A 446 27.78 -16.17 -9.45
CA ALA A 446 27.06 -15.66 -10.62
C ALA A 446 27.96 -15.61 -11.85
N SER A 447 27.47 -15.94 -13.04
CA SER A 447 28.30 -15.98 -14.27
C SER A 447 28.12 -14.78 -15.21
N ASN A 448 27.12 -13.93 -14.98
CA ASN A 448 26.82 -12.77 -15.83
C ASN A 448 26.32 -11.61 -14.97
N VAL A 449 27.25 -10.80 -14.46
CA VAL A 449 26.94 -9.64 -13.62
C VAL A 449 27.49 -8.38 -14.26
N ARG A 450 26.65 -7.35 -14.38
CA ARG A 450 27.06 -6.01 -14.82
C ARG A 450 26.72 -4.97 -13.75
N LEU A 451 27.71 -4.18 -13.37
CA LEU A 451 27.56 -3.07 -12.43
C LEU A 451 27.99 -1.79 -13.14
N ASP A 452 27.10 -0.79 -13.15
CA ASP A 452 27.25 0.42 -13.99
C ASP A 452 26.92 1.66 -13.16
N HIS A 453 27.85 2.60 -12.95
CA HIS A 453 27.63 3.76 -12.07
C HIS A 453 27.26 3.38 -10.62
N CYS A 454 27.89 2.33 -10.07
CA CYS A 454 27.66 1.91 -8.68
C CYS A 454 28.72 2.48 -7.73
N VAL A 455 28.31 2.78 -6.49
CA VAL A 455 29.20 3.16 -5.39
C VAL A 455 29.20 2.08 -4.32
N PHE A 456 30.40 1.64 -3.93
CA PHE A 456 30.64 0.72 -2.83
C PHE A 456 31.46 1.44 -1.74
N ASP A 457 30.92 1.50 -0.52
CA ASP A 457 31.63 2.00 0.67
C ASP A 457 31.35 1.07 1.83
N ASN A 458 32.19 0.05 2.00
CA ASN A 458 32.07 -0.82 3.15
C ASN A 458 33.34 -0.79 4.00
N THR A 459 33.15 -0.79 5.31
CA THR A 459 34.25 -0.83 6.28
C THR A 459 35.00 -2.16 6.26
N PHE A 460 34.39 -3.23 5.74
CA PHE A 460 34.99 -4.56 5.64
C PHE A 460 35.36 -4.90 4.19
N ALA A 461 36.63 -5.25 3.97
CA ALA A 461 37.11 -5.77 2.70
C ALA A 461 36.87 -7.29 2.58
N PRO A 462 36.58 -7.82 1.38
CA PRO A 462 36.37 -7.09 0.13
C PRO A 462 34.97 -6.49 0.03
N GLU A 463 34.85 -5.27 -0.52
CA GLU A 463 33.57 -4.62 -0.81
C GLU A 463 32.77 -5.40 -1.87
N LEU A 464 33.46 -5.96 -2.85
CA LEU A 464 32.86 -6.80 -3.89
C LEU A 464 33.59 -8.15 -3.98
N LYS A 465 32.82 -9.24 -3.81
CA LYS A 465 33.20 -10.62 -4.11
C LYS A 465 32.66 -11.00 -5.49
N ALA A 466 33.42 -10.70 -6.53
CA ALA A 466 33.05 -10.94 -7.91
C ALA A 466 33.57 -12.28 -8.45
N SER A 467 32.81 -12.92 -9.33
CA SER A 467 33.29 -13.99 -10.21
C SER A 467 34.02 -13.42 -11.43
N SER A 468 34.64 -14.29 -12.24
CA SER A 468 35.23 -13.90 -13.54
C SER A 468 34.22 -13.36 -14.56
N GLY A 469 32.92 -13.61 -14.37
CA GLY A 469 31.84 -13.11 -15.22
C GLY A 469 31.26 -11.75 -14.79
N THR A 470 31.85 -11.10 -13.79
CA THR A 470 31.41 -9.80 -13.31
C THR A 470 32.13 -8.67 -14.06
N SER A 471 31.38 -7.74 -14.63
CA SER A 471 31.88 -6.54 -15.31
C SER A 471 31.46 -5.28 -14.55
N LEU A 472 32.40 -4.36 -14.40
CA LEU A 472 32.19 -3.07 -13.75
C LEU A 472 32.53 -1.96 -14.75
N VAL A 473 31.64 -0.98 -14.85
CA VAL A 473 31.87 0.23 -15.64
C VAL A 473 31.46 1.43 -14.80
N TRP A 474 32.24 2.52 -14.89
CA TRP A 474 31.99 3.78 -14.21
C TRP A 474 31.63 3.63 -12.72
N SER A 475 32.26 2.70 -12.00
CA SER A 475 31.91 2.40 -10.60
C SER A 475 33.02 2.82 -9.63
N SER A 476 32.67 3.10 -8.38
CA SER A 476 33.61 3.50 -7.33
C SER A 476 33.66 2.49 -6.20
N SER A 477 34.87 2.11 -5.80
CA SER A 477 35.15 1.29 -4.61
C SER A 477 36.22 1.98 -3.76
N LYS A 478 36.07 1.95 -2.44
CA LYS A 478 37.05 2.54 -1.53
C LYS A 478 38.33 1.72 -1.44
N THR A 479 38.20 0.39 -1.54
CA THR A 479 39.28 -0.54 -1.19
C THR A 479 40.07 -1.06 -2.39
N VAL A 480 39.40 -1.29 -3.53
CA VAL A 480 39.96 -2.00 -4.68
C VAL A 480 39.68 -1.24 -5.98
N LEU A 481 40.67 -1.18 -6.88
CA LEU A 481 40.44 -0.73 -8.25
C LEU A 481 40.03 -1.94 -9.08
N TYR A 482 38.78 -1.97 -9.54
CA TYR A 482 38.30 -3.02 -10.42
C TYR A 482 38.61 -2.69 -11.89
N PRO A 483 39.06 -3.67 -12.70
CA PRO A 483 39.24 -3.48 -14.14
C PRO A 483 37.94 -3.02 -14.82
N GLY A 484 38.06 -2.18 -15.84
CA GLY A 484 36.93 -1.65 -16.59
C GLY A 484 37.07 -0.15 -16.89
N THR A 485 36.25 0.35 -17.80
CA THR A 485 36.26 1.77 -18.18
C THR A 485 35.63 2.60 -17.09
N GLY A 486 36.29 3.71 -16.71
CA GLY A 486 35.72 4.70 -15.80
C GLY A 486 35.68 4.29 -14.32
N ASN A 487 36.13 3.08 -13.96
CA ASN A 487 36.16 2.64 -12.57
C ASN A 487 37.21 3.42 -11.76
N LYS A 488 36.90 3.67 -10.48
CA LYS A 488 37.71 4.48 -9.58
C LYS A 488 37.93 3.75 -8.25
N LYS A 489 39.13 3.92 -7.68
CA LYS A 489 39.48 3.47 -6.32
C LYS A 489 39.62 4.69 -5.40
N LEU A 490 38.52 5.17 -4.84
CA LEU A 490 38.45 6.43 -4.11
C LEU A 490 37.40 6.30 -2.99
N ASP A 491 37.58 7.01 -1.88
CA ASP A 491 36.53 7.12 -0.86
C ASP A 491 35.37 7.96 -1.42
N PRO A 492 34.15 7.42 -1.54
CA PRO A 492 33.01 8.17 -2.06
C PRO A 492 32.54 9.30 -1.13
N ALA A 493 33.09 9.40 0.09
CA ALA A 493 32.77 10.44 1.07
C ALA A 493 31.24 10.55 1.34
N LEU A 494 30.62 9.43 1.70
CA LEU A 494 29.19 9.36 1.99
C LEU A 494 28.86 10.01 3.35
N VAL A 495 27.91 10.94 3.35
CA VAL A 495 27.30 11.56 4.54
C VAL A 495 26.26 10.61 5.13
N ARG A 496 26.54 10.07 6.31
CA ARG A 496 25.68 9.11 7.02
C ARG A 496 24.70 9.84 7.97
N PRO A 497 23.50 9.29 8.24
CA PRO A 497 22.97 8.00 7.76
C PRO A 497 22.23 8.05 6.41
N GLN A 498 22.23 9.18 5.70
CA GLN A 498 21.46 9.35 4.46
C GLN A 498 22.19 8.87 3.21
N TYR A 499 23.49 8.57 3.30
CA TYR A 499 24.32 8.05 2.22
C TYR A 499 24.37 8.95 0.98
N LYS A 500 24.32 10.27 1.23
CA LYS A 500 24.53 11.30 0.21
C LYS A 500 26.00 11.55 -0.07
N LEU A 501 26.33 12.06 -1.24
CA LEU A 501 27.69 12.52 -1.53
C LEU A 501 27.99 13.80 -0.74
N ALA A 502 29.10 13.82 0.00
CA ALA A 502 29.56 15.01 0.69
C ALA A 502 30.05 16.08 -0.31
N PRO A 503 30.00 17.39 0.05
CA PRO A 503 30.65 18.43 -0.72
C PRO A 503 32.14 18.11 -0.92
N GLY A 504 32.55 17.86 -2.17
CA GLY A 504 33.92 17.48 -2.51
C GLY A 504 34.16 15.97 -2.67
N SER A 505 33.10 15.16 -2.66
CA SER A 505 33.20 13.75 -3.03
C SER A 505 33.83 13.57 -4.41
N PRO A 506 34.75 12.61 -4.60
CA PRO A 506 35.32 12.30 -5.89
C PRO A 506 34.37 11.55 -6.83
N CYS A 507 33.17 11.20 -6.35
CA CYS A 507 32.11 10.59 -7.14
C CYS A 507 31.21 11.61 -7.84
N ILE A 508 31.37 12.90 -7.52
CA ILE A 508 30.64 14.00 -8.18
C ILE A 508 31.18 14.20 -9.60
N ASP A 509 30.28 14.35 -10.57
CA ASP A 509 30.55 14.55 -12.01
C ASP A 509 31.52 13.49 -12.59
N ALA A 510 31.51 12.28 -12.03
CA ALA A 510 32.52 11.24 -12.31
C ALA A 510 32.01 10.07 -13.16
N GLY A 511 30.75 10.10 -13.58
CA GLY A 511 30.13 9.11 -14.45
C GLY A 511 30.52 9.20 -15.91
N ASP A 512 29.89 8.34 -16.71
CA ASP A 512 30.04 8.30 -18.16
C ASP A 512 29.60 9.63 -18.83
N PRO A 513 30.51 10.39 -19.44
CA PRO A 513 30.17 11.64 -20.11
C PRO A 513 29.34 11.45 -21.39
N SER A 514 29.28 10.23 -21.92
CA SER A 514 28.48 9.89 -23.11
C SER A 514 27.04 9.49 -22.76
N LEU A 515 26.74 9.26 -21.48
CA LEU A 515 25.46 8.74 -21.04
C LEU A 515 24.41 9.86 -20.94
N GLN A 516 23.97 10.33 -22.10
CA GLN A 516 22.82 11.24 -22.22
C GLN A 516 21.48 10.56 -21.86
N ASN A 517 21.44 9.23 -21.77
CA ASN A 517 20.23 8.42 -21.64
C ASN A 517 20.15 7.62 -20.31
N GLY A 518 20.79 8.10 -19.24
CA GLY A 518 20.56 7.54 -17.91
C GLY A 518 19.12 7.73 -17.42
N PRO A 519 18.78 7.23 -16.21
CA PRO A 519 17.51 7.58 -15.56
C PRO A 519 17.34 9.11 -15.52
N ALA A 520 16.12 9.59 -15.72
CA ALA A 520 15.87 11.04 -15.73
C ALA A 520 16.15 11.69 -14.38
N THR A 521 15.97 10.93 -13.30
CA THR A 521 16.13 11.37 -11.91
C THR A 521 16.93 10.37 -11.09
N ASP A 522 17.51 10.85 -9.99
CA ASP A 522 18.25 10.07 -9.02
C ASP A 522 17.32 9.38 -8.00
N TYR A 523 17.89 8.78 -6.95
CA TYR A 523 17.09 8.15 -5.91
C TYR A 523 16.30 9.14 -5.05
N GLU A 524 16.46 10.45 -5.12
CA GLU A 524 15.59 11.39 -4.40
C GLU A 524 14.59 12.09 -5.33
N GLY A 525 14.66 11.79 -6.63
CA GLY A 525 13.87 12.45 -7.66
C GLY A 525 14.48 13.77 -8.13
N ASP A 526 15.73 14.07 -7.79
CA ASP A 526 16.51 15.16 -8.38
C ASP A 526 16.95 14.79 -9.81
N PRO A 527 17.01 15.74 -10.76
CA PRO A 527 17.49 15.46 -12.10
C PRO A 527 18.90 14.85 -12.07
N ARG A 528 19.14 13.76 -12.81
CA ARG A 528 20.43 13.04 -12.78
C ARG A 528 21.64 13.74 -13.38
N VAL A 529 21.39 14.84 -14.07
CA VAL A 529 22.45 15.65 -14.67
C VAL A 529 22.10 17.07 -14.33
N VAL A 530 22.59 17.54 -13.18
CA VAL A 530 22.43 18.93 -12.77
C VAL A 530 23.56 19.74 -13.38
N ARG A 531 23.24 20.86 -14.04
CA ARG A 531 24.26 21.72 -14.66
C ARG A 531 25.10 22.42 -13.59
N THR A 532 26.22 21.81 -13.21
CA THR A 532 27.26 22.45 -12.41
C THR A 532 28.31 23.05 -13.34
N THR A 533 29.03 22.20 -14.11
CA THR A 533 30.11 22.60 -15.03
C THR A 533 30.30 21.66 -16.23
N ALA A 534 29.96 20.37 -16.09
CA ALA A 534 29.90 19.38 -17.16
C ALA A 534 28.54 18.66 -17.08
N MET A 535 28.00 18.21 -18.22
CA MET A 535 26.75 17.42 -18.24
C MET A 535 27.07 15.95 -17.95
N ILE A 536 27.62 15.66 -16.78
CA ILE A 536 28.07 14.32 -16.36
C ILE A 536 27.30 13.96 -15.08
N ALA A 537 26.78 12.74 -14.99
CA ALA A 537 26.11 12.27 -13.79
C ALA A 537 27.11 11.88 -12.69
N ASP A 538 26.69 11.96 -11.44
CA ASP A 538 27.43 11.42 -10.32
C ASP A 538 27.47 9.88 -10.35
N LEU A 539 28.43 9.30 -9.63
CA LEU A 539 28.44 7.86 -9.37
C LEU A 539 27.53 7.53 -8.18
N GLY A 540 26.80 6.41 -8.30
CA GLY A 540 25.95 5.89 -7.23
C GLY A 540 24.50 6.33 -7.35
N ALA A 541 23.78 6.24 -6.23
CA ALA A 541 22.35 6.51 -6.15
C ALA A 541 21.99 7.99 -6.01
N ASP A 542 22.89 8.85 -5.52
CA ASP A 542 22.65 10.28 -5.23
C ASP A 542 23.21 11.17 -6.35
N GLU A 543 22.60 12.32 -6.60
CA GLU A 543 23.15 13.41 -7.42
C GLU A 543 23.34 14.66 -6.55
N PHE A 544 24.59 15.06 -6.34
CA PHE A 544 24.94 16.16 -5.47
C PHE A 544 24.47 17.51 -6.02
N ARG A 545 23.63 18.21 -5.25
CA ARG A 545 23.21 19.58 -5.55
C ARG A 545 23.93 20.60 -4.70
N THR A 546 24.66 21.51 -5.37
CA THR A 546 25.33 22.64 -4.68
C THR A 546 24.34 23.55 -3.95
N GLU A 547 23.11 23.69 -4.48
CA GLU A 547 22.04 24.51 -3.90
C GLU A 547 21.27 23.80 -2.77
N GLY A 548 21.61 22.55 -2.48
CA GLY A 548 20.87 21.70 -1.57
C GLY A 548 19.62 21.09 -2.23
N SER A 549 18.91 20.25 -1.48
CA SER A 549 17.69 19.60 -1.94
C SER A 549 16.67 19.44 -0.81
N THR A 550 15.39 19.46 -1.16
CA THR A 550 14.26 19.20 -0.26
C THR A 550 13.34 18.15 -0.88
N ARG A 551 13.07 17.05 -0.17
CA ARG A 551 12.29 15.92 -0.73
C ARG A 551 11.42 15.25 0.31
N THR A 552 10.18 14.93 -0.10
CA THR A 552 9.23 14.16 0.72
C THR A 552 9.60 12.70 0.71
N PHE A 553 9.62 12.06 1.89
CA PHE A 553 9.95 10.66 2.06
C PHE A 553 9.08 9.94 3.08
N GLY A 554 9.07 8.61 2.98
CA GLY A 554 8.32 7.71 3.84
C GLY A 554 6.81 7.72 3.62
N THR A 555 6.09 7.09 4.55
CA THR A 555 4.65 6.82 4.44
C THR A 555 3.87 7.76 5.36
N PRO A 556 2.92 8.55 4.84
CA PRO A 556 2.02 9.32 5.69
C PRO A 556 1.15 8.39 6.54
N GLY A 557 0.84 8.80 7.75
CA GLY A 557 -0.18 8.14 8.55
C GLY A 557 -1.59 8.48 8.07
N PHE A 558 -2.57 7.69 8.54
CA PHE A 558 -3.97 7.97 8.29
C PHE A 558 -4.79 7.90 9.58
N GLY A 559 -5.77 8.80 9.72
CA GLY A 559 -6.79 8.68 10.77
C GLY A 559 -7.87 7.72 10.31
N ASP A 560 -8.03 6.59 10.98
CA ASP A 560 -9.01 5.56 10.58
C ASP A 560 -10.46 6.07 10.70
N ARG A 561 -10.75 6.85 11.73
CA ARG A 561 -12.08 7.41 12.01
C ARG A 561 -12.40 8.67 11.21
N SER A 562 -11.47 9.62 11.17
CA SER A 562 -11.68 10.89 10.46
C SER A 562 -11.36 10.81 8.97
N GLY A 563 -10.59 9.81 8.54
CA GLY A 563 -10.08 9.68 7.17
C GLY A 563 -9.09 10.78 6.78
N ILE A 564 -8.52 11.50 7.76
CA ILE A 564 -7.50 12.52 7.55
C ILE A 564 -6.20 11.87 7.03
N ARG A 565 -5.55 12.53 6.07
CA ARG A 565 -4.32 12.05 5.39
C ARG A 565 -3.36 13.21 5.20
N PRO A 566 -2.74 13.71 6.28
CA PRO A 566 -1.86 14.86 6.18
C PRO A 566 -0.65 14.52 5.30
N GLU A 567 -0.23 15.49 4.49
CA GLU A 567 0.96 15.40 3.64
C GLU A 567 1.77 16.68 3.77
N VAL A 568 3.08 16.57 3.69
CA VAL A 568 3.97 17.71 3.52
C VAL A 568 3.68 18.35 2.16
N ASP A 569 3.51 19.67 2.18
CA ASP A 569 3.43 20.47 0.97
C ASP A 569 4.80 21.12 0.71
N LEU A 570 5.55 20.53 -0.22
CA LEU A 570 6.84 21.04 -0.67
C LEU A 570 6.64 22.33 -1.49
N LEU A 571 7.09 23.46 -0.95
CA LEU A 571 7.02 24.75 -1.64
C LEU A 571 8.34 25.18 -2.29
N ILE A 572 9.45 24.56 -1.92
CA ILE A 572 10.76 24.75 -2.53
C ILE A 572 11.44 23.40 -2.76
N ASP A 573 12.36 23.33 -3.73
CA ASP A 573 13.10 22.13 -4.14
C ASP A 573 14.56 22.10 -3.65
N SER A 574 15.01 23.18 -3.00
CA SER A 574 16.37 23.42 -2.51
C SER A 574 16.35 24.10 -1.14
N ALA A 575 17.42 23.98 -0.37
CA ALA A 575 17.55 24.61 0.94
C ALA A 575 18.97 25.13 1.11
N ARG A 576 19.17 26.45 1.24
CA ARG A 576 20.50 27.06 1.34
C ARG A 576 20.75 27.60 2.74
N ILE A 577 22.02 27.67 3.14
CA ILE A 577 22.38 28.39 4.37
C ILE A 577 21.86 29.84 4.33
N GLY A 578 21.41 30.34 5.48
CA GLY A 578 20.85 31.69 5.60
C GLY A 578 19.44 31.87 5.02
N THR A 579 18.79 30.80 4.56
CA THR A 579 17.41 30.85 4.05
C THR A 579 16.42 30.24 5.04
N ASN A 580 15.13 30.51 4.84
CA ASN A 580 14.05 29.83 5.56
C ASN A 580 13.47 28.76 4.64
N VAL A 581 13.40 27.51 5.13
CA VAL A 581 12.71 26.44 4.42
C VAL A 581 11.23 26.47 4.83
N PRO A 582 10.31 26.83 3.93
CA PRO A 582 8.89 26.73 4.20
C PRO A 582 8.48 25.27 4.25
N LEU A 583 7.87 24.88 5.37
CA LEU A 583 7.35 23.53 5.61
C LEU A 583 5.83 23.63 5.54
N GLY A 584 5.25 23.24 4.41
CA GLY A 584 3.81 23.26 4.22
C GLY A 584 3.15 21.97 4.71
N LEU A 585 1.89 22.06 5.09
CA LEU A 585 1.01 20.94 5.38
C LEU A 585 -0.23 21.06 4.49
N LYS A 586 -0.68 19.96 3.91
CA LYS A 586 -1.95 19.83 3.20
C LYS A 586 -2.68 18.56 3.60
N ASN A 587 -3.92 18.42 3.14
CA ASN A 587 -4.78 17.25 3.36
C ASN A 587 -5.01 16.92 4.85
N ALA A 588 -4.78 17.87 5.75
CA ALA A 588 -5.08 17.79 7.18
C ALA A 588 -6.57 18.07 7.45
N ARG A 589 -7.44 17.44 6.65
CA ARG A 589 -8.90 17.53 6.75
C ARG A 589 -9.50 16.14 6.63
N GLY A 590 -10.38 15.79 7.55
CA GLY A 590 -11.11 14.52 7.52
C GLY A 590 -12.11 14.45 6.37
N ARG A 591 -12.63 13.25 6.10
CA ARG A 591 -13.64 12.96 5.06
C ARG A 591 -14.96 13.72 5.27
N THR A 592 -15.30 14.02 6.52
CA THR A 592 -16.47 14.85 6.88
C THR A 592 -16.26 16.33 6.55
N GLY A 593 -15.08 16.70 6.08
CA GLY A 593 -14.71 18.09 5.85
C GLY A 593 -14.36 18.84 7.13
N VAL A 594 -14.22 18.18 8.27
CA VAL A 594 -13.71 18.78 9.50
C VAL A 594 -12.19 18.86 9.41
N PRO A 595 -11.56 20.07 9.49
CA PRO A 595 -10.11 20.20 9.52
C PRO A 595 -9.56 19.66 10.84
N ALA A 596 -8.28 19.27 10.84
CA ALA A 596 -7.54 19.12 12.09
C ALA A 596 -7.55 20.43 12.89
N LEU A 597 -7.35 20.33 14.20
CA LEU A 597 -7.30 21.48 15.10
C LEU A 597 -6.00 22.26 14.93
N ALA A 598 -4.89 21.53 14.95
CA ALA A 598 -3.54 22.08 14.92
C ALA A 598 -2.57 21.04 14.37
N ALA A 599 -1.34 21.46 14.10
CA ALA A 599 -0.24 20.58 13.72
C ALA A 599 1.06 21.05 14.37
N ILE A 600 1.99 20.12 14.52
CA ILE A 600 3.28 20.30 15.19
C ILE A 600 4.36 19.84 14.21
N VAL A 601 5.35 20.67 13.88
CA VAL A 601 6.47 20.30 12.99
C VAL A 601 7.62 19.69 13.77
N VAL A 602 7.72 18.38 13.85
CA VAL A 602 8.87 17.76 14.52
C VAL A 602 10.07 17.76 13.56
N PHE A 603 11.28 18.11 14.03
CA PHE A 603 12.51 18.02 13.22
C PHE A 603 13.64 17.31 13.98
N GLY A 604 14.54 16.68 13.23
CA GLY A 604 15.69 15.94 13.76
C GLY A 604 16.83 15.76 12.75
N LEU A 605 18.00 15.33 13.24
CA LEU A 605 19.20 15.06 12.41
C LEU A 605 19.36 13.59 12.02
N GLY A 606 18.70 12.67 12.73
CA GLY A 606 18.88 11.23 12.55
C GLY A 606 17.67 10.53 11.93
N GLU A 607 17.90 9.84 10.80
CA GLU A 607 16.94 8.88 10.20
C GLU A 607 17.17 7.43 10.66
N ALA A 608 18.19 7.21 11.50
CA ALA A 608 18.71 5.88 11.87
C ALA A 608 17.89 5.15 12.95
N ALA A 609 16.93 5.83 13.57
CA ALA A 609 16.15 5.28 14.67
C ALA A 609 15.02 4.34 14.17
N PRO A 610 14.58 3.37 15.00
CA PRO A 610 13.45 2.49 14.65
C PRO A 610 12.21 3.33 14.36
N ILE A 611 11.35 2.86 13.47
CA ILE A 611 10.14 3.59 13.12
C ILE A 611 9.17 3.54 14.31
N TYR A 612 8.62 4.68 14.75
CA TYR A 612 7.57 4.69 15.78
C TYR A 612 6.24 4.31 15.15
N ASP A 613 5.78 3.10 15.41
CA ASP A 613 4.45 2.67 15.01
C ASP A 613 3.38 3.34 15.90
N PHE A 614 2.42 4.06 15.29
CA PHE A 614 1.27 4.65 16.01
C PHE A 614 0.12 3.67 16.23
N ASP A 615 0.19 2.47 15.63
CA ASP A 615 -0.80 1.40 15.80
C ASP A 615 -1.09 0.98 17.26
N PRO A 616 -0.10 0.89 18.19
CA PRO A 616 -0.35 0.62 19.61
C PRO A 616 -1.22 1.67 20.29
N VAL A 617 -1.19 2.91 19.80
CA VAL A 617 -1.97 4.01 20.38
C VAL A 617 -3.26 4.27 19.59
N GLY A 618 -3.64 3.33 18.71
CA GLY A 618 -4.87 3.35 17.95
C GLY A 618 -4.84 4.24 16.70
N GLY A 619 -3.71 4.87 16.39
CA GLY A 619 -3.50 5.54 15.10
C GLY A 619 -2.97 4.59 14.05
N SER A 620 -2.80 5.06 12.82
CA SER A 620 -2.05 4.33 11.79
C SER A 620 -0.97 5.24 11.22
N GLY A 621 0.03 4.63 10.60
CA GLY A 621 1.23 5.33 10.13
C GLY A 621 2.35 5.27 11.14
N SER A 622 3.39 6.05 10.87
CA SER A 622 4.58 6.00 11.69
C SER A 622 5.33 7.33 11.79
N MET A 623 6.01 7.54 12.91
CA MET A 623 7.01 8.60 13.03
C MET A 623 8.32 8.04 12.49
N LEU A 624 8.86 8.68 11.45
CA LEU A 624 9.99 8.13 10.69
C LEU A 624 11.34 8.38 11.37
N PHE A 625 11.35 9.19 12.43
CA PHE A 625 12.54 9.52 13.22
C PHE A 625 12.21 9.63 14.69
N PHE A 626 13.22 9.49 15.53
CA PHE A 626 13.08 9.40 16.99
C PHE A 626 14.10 10.26 17.76
N ASP A 627 14.74 11.20 17.07
CA ASP A 627 15.64 12.17 17.69
C ASP A 627 15.14 13.60 17.46
N PRO A 628 14.00 13.99 18.09
CA PRO A 628 13.48 15.34 17.99
C PRO A 628 14.43 16.30 18.72
N LEU A 629 15.03 17.24 17.99
CA LEU A 629 16.03 18.14 18.56
C LEU A 629 15.46 19.37 19.26
N ALA A 630 14.23 19.75 18.94
CA ALA A 630 13.53 20.80 19.65
C ALA A 630 12.02 20.53 19.67
N LEU A 631 11.35 21.11 20.68
CA LEU A 631 9.91 21.16 20.74
C LEU A 631 9.42 22.33 19.87
N PRO A 632 8.74 22.05 18.76
CA PRO A 632 8.37 23.05 17.77
C PRO A 632 7.07 23.78 18.15
N THR A 633 6.79 24.86 17.42
CA THR A 633 5.58 25.68 17.59
C THR A 633 4.33 24.90 17.17
N VAL A 634 3.25 25.01 17.93
CA VAL A 634 1.93 24.48 17.53
C VAL A 634 1.33 25.46 16.53
N VAL A 635 1.08 24.98 15.30
CA VAL A 635 0.54 25.79 14.20
C VAL A 635 -0.95 25.45 14.02
N PRO A 636 -1.85 26.44 13.97
CA PRO A 636 -3.26 26.18 13.70
C PRO A 636 -3.45 25.67 12.26
N VAL A 637 -4.32 24.68 12.07
CA VAL A 637 -4.68 24.18 10.74
C VAL A 637 -5.87 24.97 10.22
N THR A 638 -5.76 25.47 8.99
CA THR A 638 -6.82 26.24 8.35
C THR A 638 -8.06 25.39 8.07
N THR A 639 -9.19 26.02 7.77
CA THR A 639 -10.40 25.32 7.32
C THR A 639 -10.20 24.52 6.02
N GLY A 640 -9.16 24.84 5.24
CA GLY A 640 -8.76 24.09 4.05
C GLY A 640 -8.00 22.79 4.36
N GLY A 641 -7.64 22.54 5.62
CA GLY A 641 -6.76 21.42 5.99
C GLY A 641 -5.30 21.70 5.64
N THR A 642 -4.88 22.96 5.67
CA THR A 642 -3.49 23.37 5.42
C THR A 642 -2.88 24.05 6.63
N ALA A 643 -1.57 23.98 6.78
CA ALA A 643 -0.80 24.77 7.73
C ALA A 643 0.56 25.13 7.11
N MET A 644 1.24 26.11 7.67
CA MET A 644 2.52 26.59 7.19
C MET A 644 3.41 26.93 8.37
N ASP A 645 4.64 26.43 8.35
CA ASP A 645 5.71 26.85 9.26
C ASP A 645 6.98 27.13 8.45
N THR A 646 7.99 27.72 9.08
CA THR A 646 9.29 27.97 8.47
C THR A 646 10.40 27.48 9.37
N LEU A 647 11.30 26.68 8.79
CA LEU A 647 12.51 26.21 9.46
C LEU A 647 13.71 27.08 9.02
N PRO A 648 14.24 27.94 9.89
CA PRO A 648 15.41 28.76 9.55
C PRO A 648 16.66 27.89 9.43
N VAL A 649 17.40 28.05 8.34
CA VAL A 649 18.72 27.44 8.12
C VAL A 649 19.78 28.48 8.47
N PRO A 650 20.56 28.32 9.55
CA PRO A 650 21.58 29.29 9.93
C PRO A 650 22.59 29.54 8.79
N ASN A 651 23.06 30.79 8.67
CA ASN A 651 24.10 31.14 7.71
C ASN A 651 25.48 30.69 8.23
N VAL A 652 25.69 29.38 8.30
CA VAL A 652 26.91 28.76 8.83
C VAL A 652 27.46 27.79 7.79
N ALA A 653 28.66 28.06 7.26
CA ALA A 653 29.28 27.27 6.19
C ALA A 653 29.43 25.78 6.56
N GLY A 654 29.59 25.46 7.84
CA GLY A 654 29.67 24.08 8.33
C GLY A 654 28.38 23.27 8.19
N LEU A 655 27.24 23.91 7.89
CA LEU A 655 25.99 23.21 7.60
C LEU A 655 25.88 22.73 6.17
N VAL A 656 26.70 23.23 5.23
CA VAL A 656 26.66 22.82 3.83
C VAL A 656 26.94 21.32 3.71
N GLY A 657 26.06 20.60 3.02
CA GLY A 657 26.05 19.14 2.92
C GLY A 657 25.39 18.43 4.10
N GLY A 658 25.10 19.14 5.19
CA GLY A 658 24.34 18.63 6.31
C GLY A 658 22.92 18.26 5.90
N VAL A 659 22.39 17.21 6.51
CA VAL A 659 21.04 16.71 6.25
C VAL A 659 20.22 16.72 7.52
N PHE A 660 19.00 17.23 7.44
CA PHE A 660 17.99 17.13 8.50
C PHE A 660 16.66 16.65 7.94
N SER A 661 15.78 16.21 8.82
CA SER A 661 14.43 15.77 8.50
C SER A 661 13.39 16.52 9.30
N ALA A 662 12.20 16.71 8.73
CA ALA A 662 11.03 17.20 9.45
C ALA A 662 9.77 16.38 9.09
N GLN A 663 8.77 16.36 9.96
CA GLN A 663 7.48 15.68 9.76
C GLN A 663 6.41 16.38 10.57
N TRP A 664 5.18 16.44 10.04
CA TRP A 664 4.06 16.98 10.79
C TRP A 664 3.42 15.91 11.65
N LEU A 665 3.13 16.28 12.90
CA LEU A 665 2.20 15.59 13.78
C LEU A 665 0.91 16.42 13.85
N VAL A 666 -0.15 15.93 13.22
CA VAL A 666 -1.43 16.61 13.08
C VAL A 666 -2.38 16.19 14.20
N ILE A 667 -2.95 17.17 14.90
CA ILE A 667 -3.89 16.97 16.00
C ILE A 667 -5.32 17.00 15.46
N ALA A 668 -5.94 15.84 15.37
CA ALA A 668 -7.32 15.64 14.92
C ALA A 668 -8.05 14.75 15.94
N LEU A 669 -8.85 15.36 16.82
CA LEU A 669 -9.48 14.70 17.97
C LEU A 669 -10.42 13.55 17.58
N ASP A 670 -10.90 13.52 16.35
CA ASP A 670 -11.75 12.48 15.79
C ASP A 670 -10.96 11.41 15.02
N ALA A 671 -9.63 11.52 14.91
CA ALA A 671 -8.83 10.65 14.06
C ALA A 671 -8.58 9.27 14.66
N ASN A 672 -8.32 9.17 15.96
CA ASN A 672 -8.11 7.92 16.71
C ASN A 672 -8.21 8.18 18.23
N LEU A 673 -7.85 7.19 19.06
CA LEU A 673 -7.90 7.31 20.52
C LEU A 673 -7.01 8.41 21.10
N GLN A 674 -5.88 8.73 20.47
CA GLN A 674 -4.99 9.80 20.92
C GLN A 674 -5.26 11.15 20.22
N GLY A 675 -5.93 11.11 19.08
CA GLY A 675 -6.22 12.28 18.28
C GLY A 675 -5.03 12.82 17.48
N TYR A 676 -4.06 11.97 17.09
CA TYR A 676 -2.90 12.39 16.28
C TYR A 676 -2.72 11.55 15.01
N VAL A 677 -2.29 12.19 13.92
CA VAL A 677 -1.92 11.54 12.65
C VAL A 677 -0.65 12.19 12.12
N THR A 678 0.32 11.40 11.63
CA THR A 678 1.55 11.94 11.04
C THR A 678 1.42 12.16 9.55
N SER A 679 2.10 13.18 9.02
CA SER A 679 2.33 13.31 7.57
C SER A 679 3.42 12.36 7.08
N ASP A 680 3.73 12.37 5.78
CA ASP A 680 5.06 11.96 5.31
C ASP A 680 6.13 12.92 5.87
N ALA A 681 7.40 12.54 5.76
CA ALA A 681 8.51 13.40 6.21
C ALA A 681 9.09 14.18 5.03
N ILE A 682 9.89 15.19 5.34
CA ILE A 682 10.73 15.92 4.40
C ILE A 682 12.18 15.80 4.81
N ARG A 683 13.03 15.37 3.87
CA ARG A 683 14.49 15.40 3.98
C ARG A 683 14.98 16.69 3.37
N ILE A 684 15.94 17.33 4.04
CA ILE A 684 16.47 18.62 3.67
C ILE A 684 18.00 18.53 3.72
N GLN A 685 18.64 18.59 2.56
CA GLN A 685 20.08 18.73 2.43
C GLN A 685 20.42 20.19 2.20
N VAL A 686 21.30 20.73 3.03
CA VAL A 686 21.68 22.14 3.01
C VAL A 686 22.73 22.38 1.93
N GLY A 687 22.44 23.30 1.02
CA GLY A 687 23.36 23.84 0.03
C GLY A 687 24.02 25.14 0.45
N ARG A 688 24.85 25.64 -0.47
CA ARG A 688 25.61 26.89 -0.33
C ARG A 688 24.77 28.14 -0.57
#